data_AF-A0A2A3HFI1-F1
#
_entry.id   AF-A0A2A3HFI1-F1
#
_cell.length_a   1.000
_cell.length_b   1.000
_cell.length_c   1.000
_cell.angle_alpha   90.00
_cell.angle_beta   90.00
_cell.angle_gamma   90.00
#
_symmetry.space_group_name_H-M   'P 1'
#
loop_
_entity.id
_entity.type
_entity.pdbx_description
1 polymer ?
#
loop_
_entity_poly.entity_id
_entity_poly.type
_entity_poly.pdbx_seq_one_letter_code
_entity_poly.pdbx_strand_id
1 'polypeptide(L)'
;MSRILLFFLLFAAFVFADKSTADSAPFIPKPYLFPADYQTIIDSMLPGSQFGLSIRSLRSGKQIAAIRADSFFTPASTLKTVTTAAALDFLPLHYQAKTSIQLAGSISGKTFRGVIRLRGEGDPNISARFYAEPFFILHSLADSIRSKNIDTLIVRTELDSSYFSGPRKPKHWRSNYFLSWYGAEVTPLIFNDNCALIHLYPSEKEGDTAKVVVEPDVGYVRVNNSLITDKGNRRKWRYALDPDDPVITISGSIGKNVQNAAIVIPVRNPNFYFERAFLQALQDRGLVLVLDTLARSGLELHSISIEGTPLLSFLDEINQRSQNLHAEALFRNFAAAKYQVGNVENGIKGVQEFLRKWKLNPEDFVLFDGCGLSPKNKIKPSSETKLLATMARHPKGKYYINSFAGPGVGSGSKRMQNLEFAWRIRFKTGFINETHGLVGFMPTIDGDTLLIASFLNNTGKNPDNISRNALDSVWSCIYRAANNGYSSLLTMKDLFQQGGHITGLSNRIRFFSEKFLGKPYGMGGPTGEGYLDPTEPKRMINTDSLDCVTYLEHVLALAKSSSEDSLFSTLQKIRYINGQTAYSFRKHYFVADWLGEGKFAKQIFLPNDTSVIRTIPKKDFFKSKKIDYQELDPKLYLRYLPLDKAIEFADSPWQGESTVRGIGFISSRNTLDTFHTGFLILDKGKKPVLRDASYKFKKVLDHELLEYLNSWLGTGKCPGIILFEFL
;
A
#
# COMPACT_ATOMS: atom_id res chain seq x y z
N MET A 1 -61.16 26.30 -51.40
CA MET A 1 -61.81 25.89 -50.12
C MET A 1 -60.80 26.20 -49.03
N SER A 2 -60.98 27.19 -48.15
CA SER A 2 -62.01 27.27 -47.08
C SER A 2 -62.05 26.00 -46.24
N ARG A 3 -61.86 26.03 -44.91
CA ARG A 3 -61.70 27.18 -43.99
C ARG A 3 -61.22 26.67 -42.60
N ILE A 4 -60.55 27.53 -41.81
CA ILE A 4 -60.62 27.63 -40.31
C ILE A 4 -59.90 26.51 -39.49
N LEU A 5 -59.02 26.78 -38.49
CA LEU A 5 -58.47 28.05 -37.95
C LEU A 5 -57.16 27.87 -37.10
N LEU A 6 -56.27 28.89 -37.15
CA LEU A 6 -55.34 29.49 -36.15
C LEU A 6 -54.57 28.63 -35.09
N PHE A 7 -53.22 28.65 -35.02
CA PHE A 7 -52.22 29.67 -34.51
C PHE A 7 -51.98 29.61 -32.98
N PHE A 8 -50.80 29.87 -32.39
CA PHE A 8 -49.50 30.45 -32.82
C PHE A 8 -48.33 29.46 -32.53
N LEU A 9 -47.07 29.54 -33.02
CA LEU A 9 -46.31 30.49 -33.88
C LEU A 9 -45.58 31.70 -33.22
N LEU A 10 -44.37 31.50 -32.66
CA LEU A 10 -43.15 32.37 -32.71
C LEU A 10 -41.96 31.62 -32.04
N PHE A 11 -40.88 31.21 -32.73
CA PHE A 11 -39.70 31.97 -33.23
C PHE A 11 -38.90 32.70 -32.13
N ALA A 12 -37.55 32.68 -32.10
CA ALA A 12 -36.56 31.82 -32.76
C ALA A 12 -35.17 31.93 -32.12
N ALA A 13 -34.35 30.91 -32.40
CA ALA A 13 -32.95 30.72 -32.07
C ALA A 13 -31.99 31.90 -32.30
N PHE A 14 -30.88 31.89 -31.55
CA PHE A 14 -29.56 32.08 -32.15
C PHE A 14 -28.57 31.01 -31.63
N VAL A 15 -27.78 30.47 -32.55
CA VAL A 15 -26.78 29.42 -32.33
C VAL A 15 -25.39 30.07 -32.21
N PHE A 16 -24.56 29.61 -31.26
CA PHE A 16 -23.16 29.19 -31.46
C PHE A 16 -22.39 29.12 -30.13
N ALA A 17 -22.13 27.90 -29.64
CA ALA A 17 -20.95 27.54 -28.84
C ALA A 17 -20.94 26.02 -28.62
N ASP A 18 -20.65 25.25 -29.66
CA ASP A 18 -20.50 23.80 -29.52
C ASP A 18 -19.19 23.50 -28.76
N LYS A 19 -19.31 23.17 -27.48
CA LYS A 19 -18.21 22.65 -26.66
C LYS A 19 -18.68 21.41 -25.93
N SER A 20 -18.23 20.28 -26.46
CA SER A 20 -18.25 18.96 -25.85
C SER A 20 -18.12 19.00 -24.33
N THR A 21 -19.23 18.78 -23.64
CA THR A 21 -19.22 18.11 -22.34
C THR A 21 -19.87 16.76 -22.58
N ALA A 22 -19.02 15.75 -22.83
CA ALA A 22 -19.48 14.39 -22.68
C ALA A 22 -19.83 14.22 -21.20
N ASP A 23 -21.11 13.97 -20.89
CA ASP A 23 -21.54 13.57 -19.56
C ASP A 23 -20.91 12.21 -19.23
N SER A 24 -19.65 12.26 -18.78
CA SER A 24 -19.05 11.15 -18.08
C SER A 24 -19.80 11.02 -16.76
N ALA A 25 -20.82 10.16 -16.74
CA ALA A 25 -21.42 9.68 -15.52
C ALA A 25 -20.28 9.37 -14.52
N PRO A 26 -20.35 9.87 -13.27
CA PRO A 26 -19.25 9.72 -12.34
C PRO A 26 -18.89 8.24 -12.25
N PHE A 27 -17.61 7.91 -12.45
CA PHE A 27 -17.13 6.54 -12.34
C PHE A 27 -17.38 6.07 -10.90
N ILE A 28 -18.49 5.35 -10.69
CA ILE A 28 -18.78 4.66 -9.46
C ILE A 28 -17.94 3.37 -9.51
N PRO A 29 -16.82 3.27 -8.78
CA PRO A 29 -16.07 2.02 -8.75
C PRO A 29 -16.99 0.91 -8.22
N LYS A 30 -17.08 -0.20 -8.96
CA LYS A 30 -17.78 -1.39 -8.47
C LYS A 30 -17.18 -1.78 -7.10
N PRO A 31 -18.01 -2.19 -6.13
CA PRO A 31 -17.58 -2.45 -4.75
C PRO A 31 -16.54 -3.57 -4.60
N TYR A 32 -16.35 -4.41 -5.63
CA TYR A 32 -15.06 -4.99 -5.98
C TYR A 32 -14.99 -5.30 -7.47
N LEU A 33 -13.75 -5.54 -7.91
CA LEU A 33 -13.35 -5.95 -9.25
C LEU A 33 -12.83 -7.39 -9.18
N PHE A 34 -13.30 -8.27 -10.07
CA PHE A 34 -12.67 -9.57 -10.30
C PHE A 34 -11.24 -9.34 -10.86
N PRO A 35 -10.35 -10.35 -10.83
CA PRO A 35 -9.04 -10.26 -11.49
C PRO A 35 -9.13 -9.76 -12.94
N ALA A 36 -10.22 -10.10 -13.64
CA ALA A 36 -10.53 -9.61 -14.97
C ALA A 36 -10.67 -8.08 -15.04
N ASP A 37 -11.40 -7.42 -14.13
CA ASP A 37 -11.61 -5.97 -14.25
C ASP A 37 -10.34 -5.15 -13.90
N TYR A 38 -9.42 -5.67 -13.06
CA TYR A 38 -8.10 -5.03 -12.90
C TYR A 38 -7.28 -5.11 -14.20
N GLN A 39 -7.36 -6.24 -14.91
CA GLN A 39 -6.77 -6.35 -16.24
C GLN A 39 -7.42 -5.36 -17.22
N THR A 40 -8.75 -5.18 -17.17
CA THR A 40 -9.47 -4.17 -17.97
C THR A 40 -9.01 -2.73 -17.69
N ILE A 41 -8.76 -2.37 -16.43
CA ILE A 41 -8.18 -1.04 -16.09
C ILE A 41 -6.84 -0.84 -16.80
N ILE A 42 -5.96 -1.84 -16.75
CA ILE A 42 -4.65 -1.75 -17.40
C ILE A 42 -4.79 -1.72 -18.91
N ASP A 43 -5.59 -2.60 -19.52
CA ASP A 43 -5.77 -2.68 -20.97
C ASP A 43 -6.36 -1.39 -21.55
N SER A 44 -7.24 -0.72 -20.80
CA SER A 44 -7.82 0.58 -21.17
C SER A 44 -6.83 1.75 -21.07
N MET A 45 -5.81 1.68 -20.20
CA MET A 45 -4.84 2.77 -20.00
C MET A 45 -3.50 2.54 -20.72
N LEU A 46 -3.14 1.29 -20.94
CA LEU A 46 -1.82 0.83 -21.39
C LEU A 46 -1.96 -0.39 -22.34
N PRO A 47 -2.65 -0.26 -23.48
CA PRO A 47 -2.87 -1.36 -24.41
C PRO A 47 -1.54 -1.99 -24.87
N GLY A 48 -1.49 -3.32 -24.86
CA GLY A 48 -0.28 -4.10 -25.21
C GLY A 48 0.79 -4.19 -24.12
N SER A 49 0.59 -3.57 -22.95
CA SER A 49 1.45 -3.82 -21.78
C SER A 49 1.19 -5.21 -21.19
N GLN A 50 2.21 -5.79 -20.56
CA GLN A 50 2.08 -7.05 -19.83
C GLN A 50 1.83 -6.73 -18.36
N PHE A 51 0.71 -7.18 -17.79
CA PHE A 51 0.37 -6.95 -16.38
C PHE A 51 0.52 -8.20 -15.52
N GLY A 52 1.14 -8.04 -14.35
CA GLY A 52 1.25 -9.05 -13.30
C GLY A 52 0.74 -8.49 -11.97
N LEU A 53 -0.10 -9.25 -11.28
CA LEU A 53 -0.68 -8.89 -9.99
C LEU A 53 -0.75 -10.11 -9.07
N SER A 54 -0.34 -9.93 -7.82
CA SER A 54 -0.68 -10.82 -6.71
C SER A 54 -1.19 -9.96 -5.54
N ILE A 55 -2.30 -10.37 -4.94
CA ILE A 55 -2.83 -9.82 -3.69
C ILE A 55 -2.94 -10.96 -2.69
N ARG A 56 -2.36 -10.81 -1.50
CA ARG A 56 -2.35 -11.82 -0.44
C ARG A 56 -2.75 -11.22 0.90
N SER A 57 -3.63 -11.89 1.64
CA SER A 57 -3.99 -11.54 3.02
C SER A 57 -2.84 -11.91 3.96
N LEU A 58 -2.39 -10.99 4.81
CA LEU A 58 -1.39 -11.29 5.83
C LEU A 58 -1.99 -12.15 6.96
N ARG A 59 -3.24 -11.89 7.35
CA ARG A 59 -3.97 -12.63 8.39
C ARG A 59 -4.14 -14.11 8.03
N SER A 60 -4.68 -14.40 6.85
CA SER A 60 -5.00 -15.77 6.41
C SER A 60 -3.88 -16.45 5.61
N GLY A 61 -2.92 -15.69 5.09
CA GLY A 61 -1.90 -16.17 4.16
C GLY A 61 -2.40 -16.49 2.74
N LYS A 62 -3.72 -16.47 2.50
CA LYS A 62 -4.33 -16.82 1.20
C LYS A 62 -4.06 -15.75 0.15
N GLN A 63 -3.83 -16.19 -1.09
CA GLN A 63 -3.80 -15.33 -2.27
C GLN A 63 -5.24 -15.03 -2.68
N ILE A 64 -5.64 -13.76 -2.62
CA ILE A 64 -7.02 -13.29 -2.85
C ILE A 64 -7.26 -13.06 -4.34
N ALA A 65 -6.28 -12.46 -5.03
CA ALA A 65 -6.35 -12.19 -6.46
C ALA A 65 -4.99 -12.47 -7.13
N ALA A 66 -5.05 -12.87 -8.39
CA ALA A 66 -3.89 -13.25 -9.18
C ALA A 66 -4.12 -12.93 -10.67
N ILE A 67 -3.15 -12.28 -11.31
CA ILE A 67 -3.07 -12.07 -12.76
C ILE A 67 -1.63 -12.35 -13.14
N ARG A 68 -1.38 -13.42 -13.91
CA ARG A 68 -0.02 -13.86 -14.28
C ARG A 68 0.94 -13.94 -13.06
N ALA A 69 0.40 -14.29 -11.89
CA ALA A 69 1.11 -14.13 -10.62
C ALA A 69 2.36 -15.02 -10.49
N ASP A 70 2.39 -16.15 -11.19
CA ASP A 70 3.52 -17.08 -11.23
C ASP A 70 4.38 -16.92 -12.51
N SER A 71 4.11 -15.89 -13.32
CA SER A 71 4.94 -15.51 -14.47
C SER A 71 6.07 -14.57 -14.04
N PHE A 72 7.20 -14.62 -14.74
CA PHE A 72 8.33 -13.73 -14.47
C PHE A 72 8.11 -12.32 -15.02
N PHE A 73 8.25 -11.32 -14.15
CA PHE A 73 8.28 -9.90 -14.49
C PHE A 73 9.64 -9.30 -14.21
N THR A 74 10.01 -8.24 -14.94
CA THR A 74 11.18 -7.44 -14.57
C THR A 74 10.78 -6.61 -13.35
N PRO A 75 11.54 -6.60 -12.25
CA PRO A 75 11.11 -5.90 -11.03
C PRO A 75 11.44 -4.40 -11.03
N ALA A 76 12.42 -3.97 -11.84
CA ALA A 76 13.05 -2.66 -11.70
C ALA A 76 13.48 -2.41 -10.23
N SER A 77 13.44 -1.15 -9.77
CA SER A 77 13.74 -0.78 -8.37
C SER A 77 12.86 -1.42 -7.28
N THR A 78 11.84 -2.22 -7.60
CA THR A 78 11.20 -3.05 -6.57
C THR A 78 12.12 -4.17 -6.08
N LEU A 79 13.14 -4.60 -6.85
CA LEU A 79 14.14 -5.59 -6.42
C LEU A 79 14.79 -5.28 -5.06
N LYS A 80 14.85 -3.99 -4.71
CA LYS A 80 15.34 -3.49 -3.43
C LYS A 80 14.59 -4.06 -2.22
N THR A 81 13.34 -4.52 -2.37
CA THR A 81 12.62 -5.28 -1.33
C THR A 81 13.41 -6.52 -0.93
N VAL A 82 13.87 -7.31 -1.90
CA VAL A 82 14.66 -8.53 -1.70
C VAL A 82 16.02 -8.22 -1.07
N THR A 83 16.73 -7.23 -1.62
CA THR A 83 18.03 -6.79 -1.12
C THR A 83 17.96 -6.31 0.32
N THR A 84 16.98 -5.47 0.65
CA THR A 84 16.82 -4.94 2.02
C THR A 84 16.28 -5.99 2.99
N ALA A 85 15.48 -6.95 2.53
CA ALA A 85 15.04 -8.08 3.34
C ALA A 85 16.22 -8.99 3.75
N ALA A 86 17.05 -9.38 2.78
CA ALA A 86 18.24 -10.19 3.05
C ALA A 86 19.27 -9.46 3.92
N ALA A 87 19.55 -8.18 3.62
CA ALA A 87 20.44 -7.35 4.42
C ALA A 87 19.97 -7.23 5.88
N LEU A 88 18.66 -7.04 6.10
CA LEU A 88 18.08 -6.93 7.43
C LEU A 88 18.07 -8.28 8.19
N ASP A 89 17.98 -9.41 7.50
CA ASP A 89 18.12 -10.73 8.12
C ASP A 89 19.56 -10.97 8.60
N PHE A 90 20.57 -10.68 7.76
CA PHE A 90 21.98 -10.95 8.07
C PHE A 90 22.63 -9.93 9.00
N LEU A 91 22.39 -8.64 8.80
CA LEU A 91 23.10 -7.57 9.53
C LEU A 91 22.38 -7.16 10.82
N PRO A 92 23.10 -6.83 11.91
CA PRO A 92 22.50 -6.20 13.07
C PRO A 92 21.96 -4.80 12.72
N LEU A 93 20.96 -4.31 13.46
CA LEU A 93 20.36 -2.99 13.21
C LEU A 93 21.35 -1.82 13.39
N HIS A 94 22.39 -2.04 14.19
CA HIS A 94 23.49 -1.10 14.45
C HIS A 94 24.70 -1.30 13.51
N TYR A 95 24.59 -2.17 12.48
CA TYR A 95 25.65 -2.31 11.48
C TYR A 95 25.95 -0.95 10.84
N GLN A 96 27.24 -0.61 10.79
CA GLN A 96 27.78 0.59 10.17
C GLN A 96 28.96 0.16 9.30
N ALA A 97 29.00 0.60 8.05
CA ALA A 97 30.16 0.39 7.19
C ALA A 97 31.29 1.32 7.64
N LYS A 98 32.53 0.82 7.70
CA LYS A 98 33.67 1.59 8.22
C LYS A 98 34.46 2.28 7.12
N THR A 99 35.02 3.44 7.46
CA THR A 99 36.08 4.08 6.67
C THR A 99 37.31 4.20 7.55
N SER A 100 38.43 3.66 7.08
CA SER A 100 39.66 3.52 7.87
C SER A 100 40.88 4.11 7.16
N ILE A 101 41.80 4.61 7.97
CA ILE A 101 43.07 5.20 7.56
C ILE A 101 44.20 4.54 8.34
N GLN A 102 45.21 4.04 7.64
CA GLN A 102 46.47 3.60 8.24
C GLN A 102 47.60 4.56 7.88
N LEU A 103 48.36 5.00 8.88
CA LEU A 103 49.57 5.81 8.71
C LEU A 103 50.79 4.90 8.86
N ALA A 104 51.42 4.53 7.74
CA ALA A 104 52.55 3.61 7.69
C ALA A 104 53.84 4.36 7.29
N GLY A 105 54.73 4.62 8.24
CA GLY A 105 55.89 5.51 8.02
C GLY A 105 56.65 5.86 9.29
N SER A 106 57.09 7.12 9.39
CA SER A 106 57.77 7.70 10.55
C SER A 106 57.22 9.08 10.90
N ILE A 107 57.27 9.46 12.19
CA ILE A 107 56.97 10.81 12.68
C ILE A 107 58.27 11.43 13.21
N SER A 108 58.55 12.67 12.82
CA SER A 108 59.64 13.48 13.38
C SER A 108 59.10 14.86 13.72
N GLY A 109 59.14 15.23 15.00
CA GLY A 109 58.42 16.40 15.50
C GLY A 109 56.91 16.28 15.24
N LYS A 110 56.38 17.17 14.39
CA LYS A 110 54.98 17.16 13.94
C LYS A 110 54.80 16.71 12.48
N THR A 111 55.89 16.30 11.83
CA THR A 111 55.90 15.86 10.43
C THR A 111 55.82 14.35 10.36
N PHE A 112 54.74 13.83 9.78
CA PHE A 112 54.67 12.43 9.35
C PHE A 112 55.18 12.31 7.90
N ARG A 113 56.06 11.34 7.66
CA ARG A 113 56.50 10.95 6.32
C ARG A 113 56.22 9.46 6.11
N GLY A 114 55.53 9.12 5.02
CA GLY A 114 55.24 7.73 4.70
C GLY A 114 54.02 7.55 3.80
N VAL A 115 53.27 6.48 4.03
CA VAL A 115 52.07 6.12 3.27
C VAL A 115 50.82 6.31 4.10
N ILE A 116 49.79 6.91 3.49
CA ILE A 116 48.42 6.90 4.00
C ILE A 116 47.62 5.86 3.22
N ARG A 117 47.20 4.76 3.87
CA ARG A 117 46.27 3.81 3.26
C ARG A 117 44.84 4.19 3.58
N LEU A 118 44.00 4.36 2.55
CA LEU A 118 42.58 4.63 2.68
C LEU A 118 41.80 3.36 2.35
N ARG A 119 41.09 2.81 3.34
CA ARG A 119 40.25 1.61 3.21
C ARG A 119 38.80 1.95 3.48
N GLY A 120 37.94 1.79 2.48
CA GLY A 120 36.51 1.96 2.62
C GLY A 120 35.78 0.62 2.70
N GLU A 121 34.64 0.59 3.38
CA GLU A 121 33.71 -0.55 3.36
C GLU A 121 32.41 -0.24 2.59
N GLY A 122 32.38 0.86 1.84
CA GLY A 122 31.26 1.25 0.99
C GLY A 122 30.11 1.92 1.75
N ASP A 123 30.38 2.89 2.64
CA ASP A 123 29.31 3.76 3.17
C ASP A 123 28.93 4.84 2.13
N PRO A 124 27.74 4.80 1.52
CA PRO A 124 27.30 5.81 0.56
C PRO A 124 26.80 7.10 1.23
N ASN A 125 26.63 7.10 2.56
CA ASN A 125 26.15 8.26 3.30
C ASN A 125 27.24 9.26 3.66
N ILE A 126 28.49 9.07 3.21
CA ILE A 126 29.52 10.11 3.16
C ILE A 126 29.15 11.12 2.04
N SER A 127 28.07 11.86 2.27
CA SER A 127 27.42 12.75 1.32
C SER A 127 26.51 13.76 2.03
N ALA A 128 26.25 14.89 1.36
CA ALA A 128 25.31 15.92 1.82
C ALA A 128 23.83 15.47 1.79
N ARG A 129 23.58 14.18 1.50
CA ARG A 129 22.25 13.55 1.56
C ARG A 129 21.88 13.18 2.99
N PHE A 130 22.87 12.78 3.78
CA PHE A 130 22.68 12.35 5.17
C PHE A 130 23.29 13.34 6.16
N TYR A 131 24.51 13.80 5.92
CA TYR A 131 25.15 14.85 6.71
C TYR A 131 24.80 16.25 6.17
N ALA A 132 24.96 17.27 7.01
CA ALA A 132 24.68 18.67 6.63
C ALA A 132 25.58 19.17 5.48
N GLU A 133 26.77 18.58 5.33
CA GLU A 133 27.72 18.85 4.26
C GLU A 133 28.51 17.55 3.95
N PRO A 134 29.09 17.39 2.74
CA PRO A 134 29.58 16.09 2.27
C PRO A 134 30.93 15.66 2.85
N PHE A 135 31.73 16.58 3.39
CA PHE A 135 33.05 16.31 3.97
C PHE A 135 33.00 15.91 5.45
N PHE A 136 31.86 15.94 6.13
CA PHE A 136 31.73 15.74 7.58
C PHE A 136 32.58 14.59 8.16
N ILE A 137 32.52 13.41 7.52
CA ILE A 137 33.32 12.23 7.92
C ILE A 137 34.80 12.39 7.54
N LEU A 138 35.12 12.99 6.39
CA LEU A 138 36.49 13.23 5.94
C LEU A 138 37.22 14.26 6.82
N HIS A 139 36.51 15.32 7.22
CA HIS A 139 36.95 16.29 8.22
C HIS A 139 37.20 15.62 9.58
N SER A 140 36.31 14.72 10.02
CA SER A 140 36.49 13.96 11.26
C SER A 140 37.72 13.03 11.20
N LEU A 141 38.02 12.45 10.03
CA LEU A 141 39.25 11.68 9.78
C LEU A 141 40.50 12.58 9.81
N ALA A 142 40.44 13.78 9.23
CA ALA A 142 41.52 14.76 9.26
C ALA A 142 41.81 15.26 10.70
N ASP A 143 40.78 15.60 11.46
CA ASP A 143 40.88 15.94 12.89
C ASP A 143 41.51 14.81 13.70
N SER A 144 41.15 13.55 13.38
CA SER A 144 41.72 12.37 14.04
C SER A 144 43.23 12.21 13.78
N ILE A 145 43.72 12.59 12.59
CA ILE A 145 45.17 12.63 12.29
C ILE A 145 45.83 13.79 13.05
N ARG A 146 45.23 14.99 13.01
CA ARG A 146 45.71 16.17 13.75
C ARG A 146 45.81 15.92 15.26
N SER A 147 44.91 15.11 15.82
CA SER A 147 44.94 14.69 17.24
C SER A 147 46.21 13.93 17.65
N LYS A 148 46.97 13.40 16.68
CA LYS A 148 48.26 12.72 16.92
C LYS A 148 49.46 13.69 16.97
N ASN A 149 49.20 14.99 17.12
CA ASN A 149 50.20 16.06 17.06
C ASN A 149 50.94 16.10 15.70
N ILE A 150 50.24 15.73 14.63
CA ILE A 150 50.72 15.84 13.24
C ILE A 150 50.10 17.08 12.61
N ASP A 151 50.93 18.00 12.11
CA ASP A 151 50.48 19.15 11.30
C ASP A 151 51.02 19.13 9.87
N THR A 152 52.03 18.30 9.59
CA THR A 152 52.67 18.21 8.27
C THR A 152 52.69 16.77 7.78
N LEU A 153 52.22 16.53 6.56
CA LEU A 153 52.09 15.22 5.91
C LEU A 153 52.92 15.19 4.62
N ILE A 154 54.03 14.45 4.61
CA ILE A 154 54.83 14.19 3.39
C ILE A 154 54.55 12.76 2.93
N VAL A 155 53.60 12.59 2.02
CA VAL A 155 52.91 11.30 1.86
C VAL A 155 52.62 10.87 0.43
N ARG A 156 52.58 9.55 0.23
CA ARG A 156 51.86 8.90 -0.87
C ARG A 156 50.58 8.27 -0.32
N THR A 157 49.50 8.35 -1.09
CA THR A 157 48.25 7.64 -0.80
C THR A 157 48.23 6.25 -1.43
N GLU A 158 47.60 5.30 -0.75
CA GLU A 158 47.29 3.96 -1.26
C GLU A 158 45.79 3.69 -1.03
N LEU A 159 45.05 3.34 -2.08
CA LEU A 159 43.60 3.13 -2.01
C LEU A 159 43.30 1.63 -1.90
N ASP A 160 43.03 1.16 -0.68
CA ASP A 160 42.56 -0.21 -0.46
C ASP A 160 41.09 -0.32 -0.84
N SER A 161 40.86 -0.90 -2.02
CA SER A 161 39.54 -1.26 -2.53
C SER A 161 39.21 -2.74 -2.43
N SER A 162 40.00 -3.54 -1.70
CA SER A 162 39.85 -5.00 -1.61
C SER A 162 38.51 -5.47 -1.03
N TYR A 163 37.85 -4.65 -0.21
CA TYR A 163 36.56 -4.98 0.42
C TYR A 163 35.47 -5.27 -0.61
N PHE A 164 35.47 -4.58 -1.76
CA PHE A 164 34.60 -4.86 -2.90
C PHE A 164 35.40 -5.43 -4.07
N SER A 165 34.97 -6.55 -4.64
CA SER A 165 35.59 -7.13 -5.83
C SER A 165 34.65 -7.22 -7.03
N GLY A 166 35.21 -7.51 -8.20
CA GLY A 166 34.50 -7.51 -9.47
C GLY A 166 34.39 -6.12 -10.10
N PRO A 167 33.57 -5.96 -11.15
CA PRO A 167 33.53 -4.72 -11.94
C PRO A 167 32.74 -3.61 -11.23
N ARG A 168 33.33 -2.40 -11.19
CA ARG A 168 32.70 -1.15 -10.72
C ARG A 168 31.43 -0.77 -11.50
N LYS A 169 31.39 -1.13 -12.78
CA LYS A 169 30.23 -1.02 -13.69
C LYS A 169 29.55 -2.40 -13.76
N PRO A 170 28.38 -2.65 -13.12
CA PRO A 170 27.76 -3.97 -13.10
C PRO A 170 27.42 -4.52 -14.50
N LYS A 171 27.77 -5.80 -14.73
CA LYS A 171 27.85 -6.46 -16.06
C LYS A 171 26.59 -6.37 -16.95
N HIS A 172 25.42 -6.12 -16.37
CA HIS A 172 24.13 -6.20 -17.05
C HIS A 172 23.28 -4.93 -16.93
N TRP A 173 23.89 -3.79 -16.61
CA TRP A 173 23.26 -2.48 -16.78
C TRP A 173 23.37 -2.03 -18.24
N ARG A 174 22.41 -1.24 -18.73
CA ARG A 174 22.51 -0.64 -20.07
C ARG A 174 23.61 0.43 -20.05
N SER A 175 24.43 0.51 -21.09
CA SER A 175 25.60 1.42 -21.15
C SER A 175 25.22 2.89 -20.91
N ASN A 176 24.05 3.32 -21.39
CA ASN A 176 23.53 4.67 -21.20
C ASN A 176 23.13 4.99 -19.76
N TYR A 177 22.94 4.02 -18.87
CA TYR A 177 22.64 4.27 -17.46
C TYR A 177 23.84 4.87 -16.71
N PHE A 178 25.07 4.51 -17.11
CA PHE A 178 26.30 5.10 -16.57
C PHE A 178 26.50 6.58 -16.94
N LEU A 179 25.62 7.17 -17.77
CA LEU A 179 25.60 8.59 -18.08
C LEU A 179 24.74 9.42 -17.12
N SER A 180 24.09 8.79 -16.14
CA SER A 180 23.18 9.43 -15.18
C SER A 180 23.55 9.08 -13.74
N TRP A 181 23.24 9.98 -12.79
CA TRP A 181 23.56 9.83 -11.36
C TRP A 181 23.11 8.48 -10.78
N TYR A 182 21.96 7.97 -11.20
CA TYR A 182 21.40 6.70 -10.72
C TYR A 182 22.19 5.47 -11.19
N GLY A 183 23.12 5.63 -12.16
CA GLY A 183 24.03 4.60 -12.63
C GLY A 183 25.49 4.91 -12.30
N ALA A 184 25.75 5.62 -11.20
CA ALA A 184 27.11 5.81 -10.68
C ALA A 184 27.83 4.48 -10.44
N GLU A 185 29.16 4.51 -10.56
CA GLU A 185 30.00 3.33 -10.37
C GLU A 185 30.03 2.90 -8.90
N VAL A 186 30.05 1.59 -8.66
CA VAL A 186 30.02 1.01 -7.32
C VAL A 186 31.44 0.72 -6.85
N THR A 187 31.87 1.41 -5.80
CA THR A 187 33.20 1.29 -5.18
C THR A 187 33.09 1.19 -3.65
N PRO A 188 34.14 0.72 -2.96
CA PRO A 188 34.15 0.66 -1.49
C PRO A 188 34.57 1.99 -0.84
N LEU A 189 35.30 2.86 -1.56
CA LEU A 189 35.46 4.26 -1.20
C LEU A 189 34.38 5.05 -1.97
N ILE A 190 33.43 5.65 -1.24
CA ILE A 190 32.30 6.39 -1.79
C ILE A 190 32.30 7.80 -1.20
N PHE A 191 32.23 8.81 -2.07
CA PHE A 191 32.09 10.21 -1.68
C PHE A 191 30.98 10.86 -2.49
N ASN A 192 30.07 11.57 -1.81
CA ASN A 192 28.96 12.32 -2.38
C ASN A 192 28.10 11.51 -3.39
N ASP A 193 27.64 10.32 -2.99
CA ASP A 193 26.93 9.35 -3.86
C ASP A 193 27.71 8.95 -5.14
N ASN A 194 29.04 9.08 -5.17
CA ASN A 194 29.88 8.99 -6.37
C ASN A 194 29.41 9.94 -7.50
N CYS A 195 28.88 11.08 -7.11
CA CYS A 195 28.31 12.10 -7.99
C CYS A 195 28.84 13.49 -7.68
N ALA A 196 28.77 14.37 -8.69
CA ALA A 196 28.97 15.80 -8.54
C ALA A 196 27.75 16.55 -9.09
N LEU A 197 27.40 17.66 -8.46
CA LEU A 197 26.41 18.61 -8.95
C LEU A 197 27.14 19.65 -9.81
N ILE A 198 26.65 19.86 -11.03
CA ILE A 198 27.22 20.83 -11.97
C ILE A 198 26.25 21.99 -12.12
N HIS A 199 26.60 23.16 -11.62
CA HIS A 199 25.83 24.39 -11.74
C HIS A 199 26.18 25.12 -13.04
N LEU A 200 25.15 25.65 -13.71
CA LEU A 200 25.26 26.40 -14.95
C LEU A 200 24.71 27.82 -14.69
N TYR A 201 25.59 28.81 -14.67
CA TYR A 201 25.23 30.22 -14.48
C TYR A 201 25.40 30.96 -15.81
N PRO A 202 24.36 31.60 -16.35
CA PRO A 202 24.55 32.50 -17.47
C PRO A 202 25.44 33.68 -17.05
N SER A 203 26.17 34.23 -18.02
CA SER A 203 26.95 35.45 -17.86
C SER A 203 26.06 36.70 -18.01
N GLU A 204 26.57 37.87 -17.65
CA GLU A 204 25.78 39.12 -17.70
C GLU A 204 25.42 39.54 -19.14
N LYS A 205 26.33 39.27 -20.09
CA LYS A 205 26.18 39.64 -21.50
C LYS A 205 25.78 38.44 -22.34
N GLU A 206 24.94 38.70 -23.34
CA GLU A 206 24.55 37.73 -24.36
C GLU A 206 25.75 37.48 -25.31
N GLY A 207 25.99 36.22 -25.67
CA GLY A 207 27.17 35.78 -26.43
C GLY A 207 28.34 35.28 -25.56
N ASP A 208 28.49 35.77 -24.33
CA ASP A 208 29.59 35.38 -23.44
C ASP A 208 29.46 33.92 -22.98
N THR A 209 30.60 33.25 -22.80
CA THR A 209 30.64 31.89 -22.24
C THR A 209 30.05 31.89 -20.83
N ALA A 210 29.07 31.02 -20.59
CA ALA A 210 28.41 30.85 -19.30
C ALA A 210 29.34 30.18 -18.29
N LYS A 211 29.25 30.55 -17.01
CA LYS A 211 30.07 29.96 -15.95
C LYS A 211 29.53 28.58 -15.56
N VAL A 212 30.40 27.58 -15.53
CA VAL A 212 30.10 26.23 -15.04
C VAL A 212 30.89 26.00 -13.75
N VAL A 213 30.23 25.46 -12.72
CA VAL A 213 30.82 25.19 -11.40
C VAL A 213 30.52 23.74 -11.00
N VAL A 214 31.52 23.05 -10.45
CA VAL A 214 31.40 21.71 -9.87
C VAL A 214 31.16 21.85 -8.37
N GLU A 215 30.27 21.05 -7.80
CA GLU A 215 30.03 20.98 -6.35
C GLU A 215 29.82 19.52 -5.89
N PRO A 216 30.60 19.01 -4.92
CA PRO A 216 31.85 19.57 -4.40
C PRO A 216 32.98 19.55 -5.45
N ASP A 217 33.69 20.67 -5.59
CA ASP A 217 34.96 20.70 -6.32
C ASP A 217 36.12 20.30 -5.38
N VAL A 218 36.88 19.31 -5.82
CA VAL A 218 38.08 18.78 -5.14
C VAL A 218 39.23 18.64 -6.14
N GLY A 219 39.19 19.39 -7.26
CA GLY A 219 40.21 19.35 -8.31
C GLY A 219 40.32 17.97 -8.98
N TYR A 220 39.17 17.31 -9.21
CA TYR A 220 39.09 15.98 -9.83
C TYR A 220 38.20 15.92 -11.08
N VAL A 221 36.99 16.50 -11.02
CA VAL A 221 36.09 16.58 -12.17
C VAL A 221 36.52 17.72 -13.08
N ARG A 222 36.90 17.40 -14.33
CA ARG A 222 37.35 18.38 -15.33
C ARG A 222 36.17 18.79 -16.22
N VAL A 223 36.01 20.10 -16.45
CA VAL A 223 34.92 20.66 -17.26
C VAL A 223 35.46 21.25 -18.55
N ASN A 224 35.08 20.67 -19.69
CA ASN A 224 35.27 21.26 -21.02
C ASN A 224 34.05 22.13 -21.35
N ASN A 225 34.16 23.44 -21.12
CA ASN A 225 33.04 24.37 -21.24
C ASN A 225 33.03 25.11 -22.59
N SER A 226 31.91 24.99 -23.31
CA SER A 226 31.57 25.75 -24.52
C SER A 226 30.10 26.22 -24.50
N LEU A 227 29.50 26.31 -23.31
CA LEU A 227 28.14 26.78 -23.10
C LEU A 227 28.11 28.31 -23.23
N ILE A 228 27.29 28.86 -24.13
CA ILE A 228 27.15 30.31 -24.30
C ILE A 228 25.87 30.87 -23.66
N THR A 229 25.91 32.14 -23.30
CA THR A 229 24.76 32.87 -22.78
C THR A 229 23.90 33.39 -23.92
N ASP A 230 22.59 33.15 -23.87
CA ASP A 230 21.58 33.52 -24.87
C ASP A 230 20.49 34.38 -24.21
N LYS A 231 19.57 34.95 -25.00
CA LYS A 231 18.51 35.81 -24.49
C LYS A 231 17.39 35.05 -23.78
N GLY A 232 16.75 35.72 -22.82
CA GLY A 232 15.56 35.22 -22.12
C GLY A 232 15.85 34.06 -21.18
N ASN A 233 14.96 33.05 -21.15
CA ASN A 233 14.93 31.99 -20.13
C ASN A 233 15.11 30.56 -20.69
N ARG A 234 15.53 30.42 -21.96
CA ARG A 234 15.61 29.12 -22.64
C ARG A 234 16.76 28.27 -22.12
N ARG A 235 16.55 26.96 -22.05
CA ARG A 235 17.55 25.95 -21.64
C ARG A 235 17.85 25.06 -22.84
N LYS A 236 18.96 25.32 -23.55
CA LYS A 236 19.37 24.63 -24.77
C LYS A 236 20.79 24.05 -24.66
N TRP A 237 21.22 23.70 -23.45
CA TRP A 237 22.49 23.02 -23.24
C TRP A 237 22.39 21.52 -23.53
N ARG A 238 23.56 20.92 -23.76
CA ARG A 238 23.78 19.47 -23.78
C ARG A 238 25.06 19.18 -23.01
N TYR A 239 25.19 17.95 -22.52
CA TYR A 239 26.44 17.47 -21.94
C TYR A 239 26.79 16.09 -22.46
N ALA A 240 28.08 15.78 -22.46
CA ALA A 240 28.64 14.46 -22.66
C ALA A 240 29.60 14.15 -21.52
N LEU A 241 29.57 12.92 -21.02
CA LEU A 241 30.52 12.42 -20.04
C LEU A 241 31.50 11.50 -20.77
N ASP A 242 32.77 11.62 -20.43
CA ASP A 242 33.76 10.65 -20.88
C ASP A 242 33.41 9.24 -20.32
N PRO A 243 33.62 8.16 -21.10
CA PRO A 243 33.33 6.81 -20.62
C PRO A 243 34.17 6.41 -19.40
N ASP A 244 35.41 6.87 -19.27
CA ASP A 244 36.38 6.33 -18.32
C ASP A 244 37.16 7.41 -17.54
N ASP A 245 37.27 8.63 -18.05
CA ASP A 245 37.90 9.78 -17.39
C ASP A 245 36.86 10.66 -16.63
N PRO A 246 37.24 11.39 -15.56
CA PRO A 246 36.34 12.30 -14.84
C PRO A 246 36.14 13.62 -15.60
N VAL A 247 35.80 13.56 -16.88
CA VAL A 247 35.62 14.72 -17.77
C VAL A 247 34.16 14.87 -18.17
N ILE A 248 33.63 16.08 -18.04
CA ILE A 248 32.35 16.49 -18.62
C ILE A 248 32.58 17.56 -19.69
N THR A 249 31.97 17.39 -20.86
CA THR A 249 31.87 18.44 -21.88
C THR A 249 30.48 19.03 -21.88
N ILE A 250 30.36 20.36 -21.84
CA ILE A 250 29.07 21.09 -21.85
C ILE A 250 29.08 22.10 -22.99
N SER A 251 28.00 22.14 -23.76
CA SER A 251 27.83 23.00 -24.94
C SER A 251 26.38 23.39 -25.17
N GLY A 252 26.13 24.27 -26.14
CA GLY A 252 24.79 24.80 -26.46
C GLY A 252 24.58 26.18 -25.84
N SER A 253 23.35 26.52 -25.45
CA SER A 253 23.06 27.83 -24.83
C SER A 253 22.19 27.80 -23.58
N ILE A 254 22.39 28.80 -22.71
CA ILE A 254 21.60 29.08 -21.50
C ILE A 254 21.10 30.52 -21.53
N GLY A 255 19.80 30.72 -21.34
CA GLY A 255 19.18 32.04 -21.31
C GLY A 255 19.62 32.86 -20.09
N LYS A 256 19.93 34.15 -20.27
CA LYS A 256 20.45 35.02 -19.19
C LYS A 256 19.55 35.19 -17.97
N ASN A 257 18.25 34.94 -18.10
CA ASN A 257 17.28 35.00 -17.02
C ASN A 257 17.14 33.65 -16.26
N VAL A 258 17.97 32.65 -16.55
CA VAL A 258 17.95 31.33 -15.88
C VAL A 258 18.74 31.40 -14.57
N GLN A 259 18.02 31.48 -13.44
CA GLN A 259 18.63 31.56 -12.11
C GLN A 259 19.02 30.20 -11.50
N ASN A 260 18.34 29.11 -11.90
CA ASN A 260 18.47 27.79 -11.28
C ASN A 260 18.64 26.68 -12.33
N ALA A 261 19.87 26.50 -12.81
CA ALA A 261 20.26 25.43 -13.72
C ALA A 261 21.40 24.60 -13.11
N ALA A 262 21.13 23.32 -12.86
CA ALA A 262 22.14 22.38 -12.43
C ALA A 262 21.81 20.96 -12.93
N ILE A 263 22.82 20.10 -13.03
CA ILE A 263 22.71 18.68 -13.39
C ILE A 263 23.57 17.83 -12.44
N VAL A 264 23.05 16.70 -11.97
CA VAL A 264 23.84 15.73 -11.18
C VAL A 264 24.45 14.70 -12.14
N ILE A 265 25.77 14.52 -12.07
CA ILE A 265 26.51 13.58 -12.91
C ILE A 265 27.23 12.51 -12.08
N PRO A 266 27.33 11.26 -12.56
CA PRO A 266 28.20 10.26 -11.95
C PRO A 266 29.66 10.57 -12.26
N VAL A 267 30.52 10.44 -11.25
CA VAL A 267 31.98 10.64 -11.38
C VAL A 267 32.65 9.32 -11.78
N ARG A 268 33.56 9.36 -12.75
CA ARG A 268 34.38 8.19 -13.13
C ARG A 268 35.50 7.95 -12.13
N ASN A 269 35.85 6.68 -11.93
CA ASN A 269 36.91 6.26 -11.00
C ASN A 269 36.75 6.84 -9.57
N PRO A 270 35.57 6.68 -8.93
CA PRO A 270 35.23 7.41 -7.70
C PRO A 270 36.10 7.11 -6.48
N ASN A 271 36.89 6.03 -6.45
CA ASN A 271 37.95 5.83 -5.44
C ASN A 271 38.90 7.05 -5.38
N PHE A 272 39.29 7.60 -6.54
CA PHE A 272 40.13 8.80 -6.60
C PHE A 272 39.34 10.08 -6.31
N TYR A 273 38.04 10.13 -6.60
CA TYR A 273 37.19 11.25 -6.16
C TYR A 273 37.14 11.34 -4.62
N PHE A 274 36.99 10.19 -3.94
CA PHE A 274 37.11 10.08 -2.49
C PHE A 274 38.50 10.49 -2.00
N GLU A 275 39.57 10.00 -2.62
CA GLU A 275 40.95 10.37 -2.27
C GLU A 275 41.14 11.88 -2.30
N ARG A 276 40.73 12.54 -3.39
CA ARG A 276 40.87 13.99 -3.56
C ARG A 276 40.04 14.77 -2.54
N ALA A 277 38.83 14.31 -2.23
CA ALA A 277 38.02 14.89 -1.16
C ALA A 277 38.66 14.72 0.23
N PHE A 278 39.31 13.60 0.49
CA PHE A 278 40.04 13.39 1.74
C PHE A 278 41.31 14.26 1.83
N LEU A 279 42.05 14.42 0.73
CA LEU A 279 43.19 15.34 0.68
C LEU A 279 42.77 16.81 0.87
N GLN A 280 41.63 17.22 0.30
CA GLN A 280 41.03 18.53 0.57
C GLN A 280 40.65 18.68 2.06
N ALA A 281 40.00 17.67 2.65
CA ALA A 281 39.65 17.67 4.08
C ALA A 281 40.86 17.85 5.02
N LEU A 282 42.03 17.29 4.67
CA LEU A 282 43.27 17.52 5.41
C LEU A 282 43.71 18.99 5.36
N GLN A 283 43.62 19.62 4.18
CA GLN A 283 43.98 21.02 3.98
C GLN A 283 42.98 21.96 4.68
N ASP A 284 41.66 21.67 4.61
CA ASP A 284 40.60 22.40 5.31
C ASP A 284 40.83 22.40 6.84
N ARG A 285 41.34 21.29 7.39
CA ARG A 285 41.71 21.17 8.82
C ARG A 285 43.13 21.63 9.13
N GLY A 286 43.77 22.34 8.19
CA GLY A 286 45.02 23.04 8.38
C GLY A 286 46.26 22.15 8.46
N LEU A 287 46.22 20.93 7.92
CA LEU A 287 47.42 20.11 7.74
C LEU A 287 48.15 20.52 6.45
N VAL A 288 49.46 20.73 6.56
CA VAL A 288 50.34 21.00 5.42
C VAL A 288 50.58 19.68 4.66
N LEU A 289 49.98 19.56 3.49
CA LEU A 289 50.07 18.37 2.64
C LEU A 289 51.13 18.53 1.55
N VAL A 290 52.12 17.63 1.54
CA VAL A 290 53.12 17.47 0.48
C VAL A 290 52.97 16.07 -0.10
N LEU A 291 52.51 15.99 -1.35
CA LEU A 291 52.41 14.70 -2.05
C LEU A 291 53.80 14.29 -2.57
N ASP A 292 54.31 13.18 -2.05
CA ASP A 292 55.63 12.61 -2.39
C ASP A 292 55.42 11.19 -2.92
N THR A 293 55.48 11.01 -4.25
CA THR A 293 55.28 9.71 -4.89
C THR A 293 56.38 8.70 -4.56
N LEU A 294 57.53 9.16 -4.02
CA LEU A 294 58.64 8.33 -3.58
C LEU A 294 58.55 7.99 -2.09
N ALA A 295 57.54 8.48 -1.37
CA ALA A 295 57.30 8.15 0.03
C ALA A 295 57.12 6.63 0.21
N ARG A 296 58.04 6.05 0.99
CA ARG A 296 58.09 4.62 1.29
C ARG A 296 57.13 4.29 2.44
N SER A 297 56.50 3.13 2.36
CA SER A 297 55.79 2.56 3.52
C SER A 297 56.79 2.24 4.62
N GLY A 298 56.34 2.33 5.88
CA GLY A 298 57.11 1.93 7.06
C GLY A 298 56.25 1.13 8.05
N LEU A 299 56.59 1.22 9.33
CA LEU A 299 55.79 0.68 10.43
C LEU A 299 54.40 1.35 10.45
N GLU A 300 53.34 0.57 10.68
CA GLU A 300 52.01 1.14 10.97
C GLU A 300 52.04 1.81 12.34
N LEU A 301 52.01 3.14 12.36
CA LEU A 301 52.07 3.94 13.58
C LEU A 301 50.68 4.14 14.18
N HIS A 302 49.71 4.40 13.31
CA HIS A 302 48.33 4.70 13.68
C HIS A 302 47.35 4.04 12.71
N SER A 303 46.32 3.44 13.27
CA SER A 303 45.11 3.00 12.56
C SER A 303 43.93 3.78 13.12
N ILE A 304 43.17 4.43 12.25
CA ILE A 304 42.04 5.30 12.59
C ILE A 304 40.85 4.77 11.80
N SER A 305 39.74 4.48 12.49
CA SER A 305 38.50 4.03 11.84
C SER A 305 37.33 4.87 12.33
N ILE A 306 36.51 5.36 11.40
CA ILE A 306 35.21 5.94 11.71
C ILE A 306 34.13 4.97 11.23
N GLU A 307 33.18 4.71 12.12
CA GLU A 307 31.95 3.99 11.78
C GLU A 307 30.98 4.96 11.11
N GLY A 308 30.43 4.54 9.97
CA GLY A 308 29.52 5.33 9.17
C GLY A 308 28.09 5.34 9.69
N THR A 309 27.13 5.45 8.79
CA THR A 309 25.71 5.46 9.17
C THR A 309 25.15 4.07 9.53
N PRO A 310 24.18 3.97 10.45
CA PRO A 310 23.56 2.69 10.80
C PRO A 310 22.72 2.15 9.65
N LEU A 311 22.54 0.83 9.60
CA LEU A 311 21.73 0.09 8.61
C LEU A 311 20.36 0.73 8.31
N LEU A 312 19.71 1.32 9.31
CA LEU A 312 18.41 1.99 9.13
C LEU A 312 18.48 3.19 8.16
N SER A 313 19.59 3.91 8.09
CA SER A 313 19.82 5.01 7.13
C SER A 313 19.89 4.49 5.70
N PHE A 314 20.59 3.36 5.47
CA PHE A 314 20.58 2.67 4.19
C PHE A 314 19.16 2.25 3.79
N LEU A 315 18.39 1.66 4.72
CA LEU A 315 17.01 1.26 4.43
C LEU A 315 16.14 2.45 4.01
N ASP A 316 16.26 3.59 4.67
CA ASP A 316 15.51 4.81 4.35
C ASP A 316 15.82 5.31 2.92
N GLU A 317 17.11 5.47 2.59
CA GLU A 317 17.56 5.90 1.27
C GLU A 317 17.17 4.93 0.15
N ILE A 318 17.32 3.63 0.40
CA ILE A 318 17.02 2.57 -0.56
C ILE A 318 15.50 2.47 -0.79
N ASN A 319 14.68 2.49 0.26
CA ASN A 319 13.25 2.18 0.14
C ASN A 319 12.36 3.42 -0.02
N GLN A 320 12.68 4.57 0.60
CA GLN A 320 11.96 5.82 0.36
C GLN A 320 12.39 6.51 -0.95
N ARG A 321 13.69 6.80 -1.07
CA ARG A 321 14.27 7.63 -2.15
C ARG A 321 14.75 6.81 -3.35
N SER A 322 14.74 5.47 -3.25
CA SER A 322 15.07 4.52 -4.31
C SER A 322 16.53 4.54 -4.77
N GLN A 323 17.46 4.90 -3.87
CA GLN A 323 18.88 5.02 -4.20
C GLN A 323 19.50 3.72 -4.74
N ASN A 324 20.15 3.81 -5.90
CA ASN A 324 20.75 2.64 -6.57
C ASN A 324 22.11 2.29 -5.97
N LEU A 325 23.00 3.27 -5.86
CA LEU A 325 24.34 3.07 -5.27
C LEU A 325 24.24 2.53 -3.84
N HIS A 326 23.30 3.05 -3.05
CA HIS A 326 23.06 2.58 -1.67
C HIS A 326 22.62 1.11 -1.62
N ALA A 327 21.78 0.68 -2.56
CA ALA A 327 21.35 -0.72 -2.64
C ALA A 327 22.48 -1.63 -3.13
N GLU A 328 23.29 -1.20 -4.10
CA GLU A 328 24.47 -1.94 -4.58
C GLU A 328 25.58 -2.04 -3.53
N ALA A 329 25.80 -0.97 -2.76
CA ALA A 329 26.69 -0.96 -1.60
C ALA A 329 26.17 -1.96 -0.57
N LEU A 330 24.93 -1.79 -0.06
CA LEU A 330 24.36 -2.68 0.96
C LEU A 330 24.37 -4.16 0.55
N PHE A 331 24.14 -4.44 -0.73
CA PHE A 331 24.21 -5.79 -1.31
C PHE A 331 25.62 -6.40 -1.21
N ARG A 332 26.66 -5.59 -1.41
CA ARG A 332 28.06 -5.97 -1.20
C ARG A 332 28.46 -5.93 0.28
N ASN A 333 27.87 -5.06 1.11
CA ASN A 333 28.13 -4.99 2.55
C ASN A 333 27.75 -6.29 3.28
N PHE A 334 26.51 -6.78 3.12
CA PHE A 334 26.13 -8.05 3.77
C PHE A 334 26.89 -9.24 3.18
N ALA A 335 27.26 -9.17 1.90
CA ALA A 335 28.10 -10.18 1.25
C ALA A 335 29.51 -10.20 1.84
N ALA A 336 30.15 -9.05 2.02
CA ALA A 336 31.47 -8.92 2.64
C ALA A 336 31.45 -9.34 4.11
N ALA A 337 30.45 -8.90 4.88
CA ALA A 337 30.28 -9.27 6.28
C ALA A 337 30.13 -10.79 6.50
N LYS A 338 29.61 -11.52 5.50
CA LYS A 338 29.35 -12.97 5.58
C LYS A 338 30.38 -13.85 4.88
N TYR A 339 30.94 -13.39 3.76
CA TYR A 339 31.85 -14.16 2.90
C TYR A 339 33.22 -13.48 2.72
N GLN A 340 33.56 -12.52 3.59
CA GLN A 340 34.80 -11.73 3.62
C GLN A 340 35.06 -10.83 2.40
N VAL A 341 34.30 -10.98 1.31
CA VAL A 341 34.45 -10.21 0.07
C VAL A 341 33.08 -9.78 -0.48
N GLY A 342 32.91 -8.48 -0.72
CA GLY A 342 31.69 -7.90 -1.27
C GLY A 342 31.68 -7.88 -2.79
N ASN A 343 30.92 -8.77 -3.42
CA ASN A 343 30.68 -8.74 -4.87
C ASN A 343 29.25 -9.17 -5.20
N VAL A 344 28.87 -9.05 -6.48
CA VAL A 344 27.50 -9.35 -6.93
C VAL A 344 27.20 -10.83 -6.74
N GLU A 345 28.15 -11.69 -7.07
CA GLU A 345 28.06 -13.14 -6.97
C GLU A 345 27.77 -13.61 -5.51
N ASN A 346 28.50 -13.08 -4.53
CA ASN A 346 28.28 -13.33 -3.10
C ASN A 346 27.00 -12.67 -2.57
N GLY A 347 26.60 -11.50 -3.09
CA GLY A 347 25.32 -10.86 -2.77
C GLY A 347 24.14 -11.73 -3.19
N ILE A 348 24.17 -12.25 -4.43
CA ILE A 348 23.17 -13.20 -4.94
C ILE A 348 23.15 -14.47 -4.08
N LYS A 349 24.32 -15.04 -3.75
CA LYS A 349 24.43 -16.20 -2.85
C LYS A 349 23.77 -15.94 -1.49
N GLY A 350 24.05 -14.79 -0.88
CA GLY A 350 23.40 -14.35 0.36
C GLY A 350 21.88 -14.27 0.25
N VAL A 351 21.34 -13.64 -0.80
CA VAL A 351 19.89 -13.61 -1.02
C VAL A 351 19.31 -15.02 -1.19
N GLN A 352 19.95 -15.90 -1.97
CA GLN A 352 19.47 -17.28 -2.12
C GLN A 352 19.45 -18.04 -0.78
N GLU A 353 20.46 -17.88 0.06
CA GLU A 353 20.49 -18.47 1.40
C GLU A 353 19.39 -17.91 2.32
N PHE A 354 19.14 -16.60 2.27
CA PHE A 354 18.03 -15.95 2.97
C PHE A 354 16.66 -16.50 2.50
N LEU A 355 16.45 -16.63 1.18
CA LEU A 355 15.21 -17.17 0.63
C LEU A 355 14.99 -18.62 1.09
N ARG A 356 16.01 -19.47 1.02
CA ARG A 356 15.94 -20.86 1.53
C ARG A 356 15.65 -20.92 3.03
N LYS A 357 16.34 -20.11 3.85
CA LYS A 357 16.13 -20.01 5.31
C LYS A 357 14.67 -19.74 5.66
N TRP A 358 14.02 -18.86 4.89
CA TRP A 358 12.62 -18.47 5.10
C TRP A 358 11.61 -19.25 4.24
N LYS A 359 12.00 -20.40 3.69
CA LYS A 359 11.14 -21.31 2.89
C LYS A 359 10.50 -20.66 1.66
N LEU A 360 11.18 -19.68 1.06
CA LEU A 360 10.85 -19.08 -0.23
C LEU A 360 11.66 -19.80 -1.32
N ASN A 361 11.08 -20.04 -2.50
CA ASN A 361 11.82 -20.66 -3.60
C ASN A 361 12.82 -19.65 -4.20
N PRO A 362 14.15 -19.89 -4.16
CA PRO A 362 15.12 -18.98 -4.75
C PRO A 362 15.00 -18.86 -6.28
N GLU A 363 14.50 -19.89 -6.96
CA GLU A 363 14.36 -19.90 -8.42
C GLU A 363 13.31 -18.89 -8.93
N ASP A 364 12.41 -18.44 -8.05
CA ASP A 364 11.43 -17.39 -8.36
C ASP A 364 12.05 -15.97 -8.39
N PHE A 365 13.34 -15.84 -8.02
CA PHE A 365 14.09 -14.60 -7.92
C PHE A 365 15.40 -14.69 -8.73
N VAL A 366 15.34 -14.34 -10.02
CA VAL A 366 16.52 -14.27 -10.89
C VAL A 366 17.18 -12.91 -10.74
N LEU A 367 18.40 -12.89 -10.20
CA LEU A 367 19.12 -11.67 -9.80
C LEU A 367 20.42 -11.51 -10.59
N PHE A 368 20.72 -10.27 -10.96
CA PHE A 368 21.96 -9.87 -11.64
C PHE A 368 22.61 -8.62 -11.03
N ASP A 369 21.92 -7.97 -10.09
CA ASP A 369 22.37 -6.82 -9.30
C ASP A 369 21.54 -6.73 -7.99
N GLY A 370 21.85 -5.75 -7.13
CA GLY A 370 21.13 -5.51 -5.87
C GLY A 370 20.08 -4.39 -5.96
N CYS A 371 20.19 -3.49 -6.94
CA CYS A 371 19.32 -2.32 -7.05
C CYS A 371 18.17 -2.45 -8.05
N GLY A 372 18.19 -3.42 -8.97
CA GLY A 372 17.13 -3.64 -9.95
C GLY A 372 17.30 -2.85 -11.26
N LEU A 373 18.48 -2.33 -11.58
CA LEU A 373 18.73 -1.64 -12.85
C LEU A 373 18.88 -2.61 -14.03
N SER A 374 19.32 -3.84 -13.80
CA SER A 374 19.46 -4.82 -14.87
C SER A 374 18.08 -5.25 -15.39
N PRO A 375 17.82 -5.12 -16.71
CA PRO A 375 16.59 -5.62 -17.32
C PRO A 375 16.54 -7.16 -17.34
N LYS A 376 17.65 -7.85 -17.00
CA LYS A 376 17.69 -9.31 -16.88
C LYS A 376 17.10 -9.83 -15.57
N ASN A 377 16.99 -8.99 -14.52
CA ASN A 377 16.35 -9.38 -13.26
C ASN A 377 14.91 -9.87 -13.49
N LYS A 378 14.48 -10.94 -12.80
CA LYS A 378 13.11 -11.47 -12.89
C LYS A 378 12.57 -11.90 -11.53
N ILE A 379 11.33 -11.53 -11.22
CA ILE A 379 10.60 -11.92 -10.01
C ILE A 379 9.17 -12.34 -10.40
N LYS A 380 8.60 -13.33 -9.69
CA LYS A 380 7.18 -13.68 -9.77
C LYS A 380 6.34 -12.88 -8.76
N PRO A 381 5.23 -12.22 -9.16
CA PRO A 381 4.36 -11.50 -8.23
C PRO A 381 3.88 -12.30 -7.02
N SER A 382 3.58 -13.59 -7.20
CA SER A 382 3.13 -14.49 -6.12
C SER A 382 4.22 -14.72 -5.07
N SER A 383 5.48 -14.78 -5.48
CA SER A 383 6.62 -15.02 -4.60
C SER A 383 7.13 -13.72 -3.97
N GLU A 384 6.96 -12.58 -4.64
CA GLU A 384 7.12 -11.26 -4.02
C GLU A 384 6.11 -11.07 -2.87
N THR A 385 4.82 -11.38 -3.04
CA THR A 385 3.88 -11.29 -1.90
C THR A 385 4.16 -12.29 -0.78
N LYS A 386 4.76 -13.45 -1.07
CA LYS A 386 5.26 -14.38 -0.03
C LYS A 386 6.45 -13.77 0.72
N LEU A 387 7.40 -13.12 0.04
CA LEU A 387 8.50 -12.39 0.68
C LEU A 387 8.00 -11.28 1.61
N LEU A 388 7.03 -10.47 1.16
CA LEU A 388 6.40 -9.47 2.02
C LEU A 388 5.70 -10.11 3.23
N ALA A 389 5.03 -11.26 3.06
CA ALA A 389 4.39 -12.00 4.14
C ALA A 389 5.40 -12.54 5.17
N THR A 390 6.58 -12.95 4.71
CA THR A 390 7.71 -13.36 5.54
C THR A 390 8.23 -12.16 6.33
N MET A 391 8.55 -11.05 5.66
CA MET A 391 9.11 -9.87 6.31
C MET A 391 8.14 -9.20 7.28
N ALA A 392 6.83 -9.22 7.03
CA ALA A 392 5.83 -8.73 7.98
C ALA A 392 5.79 -9.53 9.29
N ARG A 393 6.20 -10.81 9.29
CA ARG A 393 6.29 -11.66 10.47
C ARG A 393 7.72 -11.81 11.03
N HIS A 394 8.69 -11.16 10.40
CA HIS A 394 10.09 -11.19 10.83
C HIS A 394 10.27 -10.36 12.12
N PRO A 395 11.15 -10.74 13.06
CA PRO A 395 11.41 -9.95 14.28
C PRO A 395 11.82 -8.49 14.02
N LYS A 396 12.49 -8.21 12.89
CA LYS A 396 12.86 -6.85 12.45
C LYS A 396 11.85 -6.25 11.46
N GLY A 397 10.72 -6.92 11.20
CA GLY A 397 9.74 -6.58 10.16
C GLY A 397 9.19 -5.15 10.22
N LYS A 398 9.03 -4.59 11.44
CA LYS A 398 8.62 -3.18 11.63
C LYS A 398 9.58 -2.19 10.97
N TYR A 399 10.90 -2.44 11.02
CA TYR A 399 11.90 -1.56 10.41
C TYR A 399 11.87 -1.66 8.88
N TYR A 400 11.68 -2.89 8.36
CA TYR A 400 11.49 -3.12 6.94
C TYR A 400 10.28 -2.36 6.39
N ILE A 401 9.09 -2.57 6.97
CA ILE A 401 7.84 -1.93 6.53
C ILE A 401 7.91 -0.41 6.65
N ASN A 402 8.47 0.12 7.75
CA ASN A 402 8.53 1.56 7.97
C ASN A 402 9.55 2.30 7.10
N SER A 403 10.54 1.61 6.53
CA SER A 403 11.49 2.19 5.57
C SER A 403 10.90 2.45 4.18
N PHE A 404 9.73 1.89 3.87
CA PHE A 404 9.11 2.02 2.56
C PHE A 404 8.49 3.41 2.36
N ALA A 405 8.52 3.91 1.13
CA ALA A 405 7.72 5.05 0.72
C ALA A 405 6.21 4.81 0.95
N GLY A 406 5.42 5.86 0.83
CA GLY A 406 3.95 5.77 0.91
C GLY A 406 3.31 7.00 0.29
N PRO A 407 1.97 7.08 0.26
CA PRO A 407 1.27 8.28 -0.19
C PRO A 407 1.76 9.52 0.58
N GLY A 408 2.26 10.53 -0.13
CA GLY A 408 2.84 11.74 0.47
C GLY A 408 4.30 11.61 0.95
N VAL A 409 4.92 10.42 0.87
CA VAL A 409 6.25 10.15 1.45
C VAL A 409 7.21 9.56 0.41
N GLY A 410 8.44 10.11 0.33
CA GLY A 410 9.49 9.62 -0.57
C GLY A 410 9.07 9.56 -2.05
N SER A 411 9.37 8.45 -2.72
CA SER A 411 8.94 8.17 -4.11
C SER A 411 7.42 8.00 -4.29
N GLY A 412 6.65 8.00 -3.20
CA GLY A 412 5.18 8.09 -3.19
C GLY A 412 4.63 9.51 -2.95
N SER A 413 5.49 10.53 -2.87
CA SER A 413 5.13 11.92 -2.54
C SER A 413 3.93 12.50 -3.31
N LYS A 414 3.70 12.12 -4.56
CA LYS A 414 2.57 12.59 -5.39
C LYS A 414 1.54 11.50 -5.74
N ARG A 415 1.50 10.38 -5.01
CA ARG A 415 0.68 9.19 -5.32
C ARG A 415 -0.42 8.99 -4.28
N MET A 416 -1.63 8.65 -4.73
CA MET A 416 -2.75 8.14 -3.89
C MET A 416 -3.08 8.93 -2.61
N GLN A 417 -2.80 10.24 -2.54
CA GLN A 417 -3.05 11.06 -1.35
C GLN A 417 -4.54 11.24 -1.03
N ASN A 418 -5.42 11.01 -2.01
CA ASN A 418 -6.88 11.12 -1.89
C ASN A 418 -7.56 9.85 -1.33
N LEU A 419 -6.79 8.86 -0.86
CA LEU A 419 -7.33 7.72 -0.13
C LEU A 419 -7.49 8.08 1.35
N GLU A 420 -8.59 7.65 1.96
CA GLU A 420 -8.77 7.74 3.41
C GLU A 420 -7.64 6.99 4.12
N PHE A 421 -7.04 7.53 5.17
CA PHE A 421 -5.86 6.94 5.86
C PHE A 421 -4.68 6.57 4.96
N ALA A 422 -4.48 7.24 3.81
CA ALA A 422 -3.43 6.92 2.83
C ALA A 422 -2.03 6.73 3.44
N TRP A 423 -1.70 7.50 4.49
CA TRP A 423 -0.44 7.43 5.23
C TRP A 423 -0.16 6.09 5.95
N ARG A 424 -1.11 5.15 5.96
CA ARG A 424 -0.90 3.76 6.45
C ARG A 424 -0.34 2.84 5.37
N ILE A 425 -0.50 3.18 4.08
CA ILE A 425 -0.02 2.37 2.95
C ILE A 425 1.50 2.53 2.82
N ARG A 426 2.23 1.43 2.63
CA ARG A 426 3.69 1.39 2.46
C ARG A 426 4.05 0.62 1.20
N PHE A 427 4.81 1.21 0.28
CA PHE A 427 5.21 0.58 -0.96
C PHE A 427 6.63 0.93 -1.41
N LYS A 428 7.25 0.01 -2.15
CA LYS A 428 8.42 0.27 -2.98
C LYS A 428 7.97 0.47 -4.43
N THR A 429 8.48 1.54 -5.03
CA THR A 429 8.32 1.88 -6.44
C THR A 429 9.40 1.22 -7.31
N GLY A 430 9.05 0.83 -8.53
CA GLY A 430 9.98 0.38 -9.56
C GLY A 430 9.77 1.12 -10.88
N PHE A 431 10.85 1.57 -11.50
CA PHE A 431 10.85 2.13 -12.85
C PHE A 431 12.19 1.87 -13.55
N ILE A 432 12.12 1.41 -14.79
CA ILE A 432 13.11 1.55 -15.88
C ILE A 432 12.30 1.67 -17.20
N ASN A 433 12.87 2.15 -18.31
CA ASN A 433 12.13 2.56 -19.53
C ASN A 433 10.95 1.66 -20.00
N GLU A 434 10.99 0.34 -19.81
CA GLU A 434 9.97 -0.60 -20.29
C GLU A 434 9.19 -1.31 -19.16
N THR A 435 9.45 -0.95 -17.91
CA THR A 435 8.97 -1.66 -16.72
C THR A 435 8.59 -0.70 -15.59
N HIS A 436 7.39 -0.88 -15.04
CA HIS A 436 6.94 -0.21 -13.82
C HIS A 436 6.54 -1.23 -12.76
N GLY A 437 6.74 -0.90 -11.48
CA GLY A 437 6.38 -1.76 -10.36
C GLY A 437 5.85 -0.96 -9.16
N LEU A 438 4.90 -1.56 -8.46
CA LEU A 438 4.45 -1.11 -7.13
C LEU A 438 4.21 -2.34 -6.25
N VAL A 439 4.95 -2.43 -5.16
CA VAL A 439 5.03 -3.61 -4.30
C VAL A 439 4.99 -3.18 -2.83
N GLY A 440 4.17 -3.77 -1.99
CA GLY A 440 4.15 -3.45 -0.56
C GLY A 440 2.90 -3.86 0.23
N PHE A 441 2.61 -3.07 1.24
CA PHE A 441 1.67 -3.32 2.33
C PHE A 441 0.54 -2.30 2.31
N MET A 442 -0.69 -2.79 2.37
CA MET A 442 -1.91 -2.00 2.42
C MET A 442 -2.75 -2.47 3.61
N PRO A 443 -2.60 -1.85 4.79
CA PRO A 443 -3.44 -2.14 5.95
C PRO A 443 -4.91 -1.89 5.62
N THR A 444 -5.77 -2.82 5.99
CA THR A 444 -7.23 -2.71 5.86
C THR A 444 -7.83 -2.43 7.22
N ILE A 445 -8.98 -1.77 7.26
CA ILE A 445 -9.52 -1.23 8.51
C ILE A 445 -10.33 -2.29 9.28
N ASP A 446 -10.65 -3.42 8.65
CA ASP A 446 -11.05 -4.66 9.33
C ASP A 446 -9.88 -5.33 10.10
N GLY A 447 -8.66 -4.77 10.02
CA GLY A 447 -7.47 -5.21 10.75
C GLY A 447 -6.65 -6.31 10.06
N ASP A 448 -6.80 -6.53 8.76
CA ASP A 448 -5.84 -7.30 7.96
C ASP A 448 -4.78 -6.36 7.34
N THR A 449 -3.85 -6.91 6.57
CA THR A 449 -2.95 -6.15 5.70
C THR A 449 -2.82 -6.90 4.40
N LEU A 450 -3.23 -6.26 3.31
CA LEU A 450 -3.05 -6.79 1.97
C LEU A 450 -1.61 -6.57 1.53
N LEU A 451 -0.98 -7.67 1.13
CA LEU A 451 0.34 -7.72 0.55
C LEU A 451 0.15 -7.73 -0.97
N ILE A 452 0.61 -6.68 -1.63
CA ILE A 452 0.32 -6.44 -3.05
C ILE A 452 1.65 -6.38 -3.79
N ALA A 453 1.76 -7.15 -4.87
CA ALA A 453 2.85 -7.03 -5.83
C ALA A 453 2.26 -6.85 -7.22
N SER A 454 2.53 -5.70 -7.84
CA SER A 454 1.99 -5.31 -9.14
C SER A 454 3.11 -4.84 -10.06
N PHE A 455 3.13 -5.38 -11.27
CA PHE A 455 4.19 -5.15 -12.26
C PHE A 455 3.58 -4.92 -13.65
N LEU A 456 4.14 -3.94 -14.35
CA LEU A 456 3.88 -3.69 -15.76
C LEU A 456 5.19 -3.87 -16.51
N ASN A 457 5.18 -4.71 -17.54
CA ASN A 457 6.25 -4.88 -18.51
C ASN A 457 5.77 -4.39 -19.89
N ASN A 458 6.71 -4.22 -20.83
CA ASN A 458 6.46 -3.74 -22.19
C ASN A 458 5.85 -2.33 -22.24
N THR A 459 6.09 -1.49 -21.22
CA THR A 459 5.51 -0.14 -21.14
C THR A 459 6.24 0.91 -21.98
N GLY A 460 7.30 0.56 -22.71
CA GLY A 460 8.21 1.53 -23.35
C GLY A 460 7.61 2.42 -24.45
N LYS A 461 6.39 2.14 -24.90
CA LYS A 461 5.60 3.00 -25.80
C LYS A 461 4.67 3.98 -25.06
N ASN A 462 4.50 3.81 -23.75
CA ASN A 462 3.59 4.58 -22.92
C ASN A 462 4.37 5.57 -22.02
N PRO A 463 3.84 6.78 -21.75
CA PRO A 463 4.45 7.70 -20.80
C PRO A 463 4.54 7.14 -19.36
N ASP A 464 5.58 7.54 -18.61
CA ASP A 464 5.79 7.17 -17.18
C ASP A 464 4.57 7.52 -16.32
N ASN A 465 4.05 8.75 -16.46
CA ASN A 465 2.92 9.22 -15.66
C ASN A 465 1.65 8.37 -15.90
N ILE A 466 1.35 7.97 -17.14
CA ILE A 466 0.21 7.08 -17.43
C ILE A 466 0.44 5.69 -16.83
N SER A 467 1.65 5.16 -16.95
CA SER A 467 2.02 3.84 -16.41
C SER A 467 1.92 3.79 -14.87
N ARG A 468 2.35 4.86 -14.20
CA ARG A 468 2.20 5.04 -12.75
C ARG A 468 0.75 5.24 -12.32
N ASN A 469 -0.01 6.06 -13.06
CA ASN A 469 -1.42 6.30 -12.78
C ASN A 469 -2.24 5.01 -12.91
N ALA A 470 -1.92 4.12 -13.86
CA ALA A 470 -2.58 2.82 -13.99
C ALA A 470 -2.36 1.92 -12.75
N LEU A 471 -1.13 1.87 -12.21
CA LEU A 471 -0.85 1.18 -10.95
C LEU A 471 -1.56 1.83 -9.76
N ASP A 472 -1.58 3.17 -9.69
CA ASP A 472 -2.28 3.91 -8.62
C ASP A 472 -3.80 3.72 -8.69
N SER A 473 -4.39 3.61 -9.88
CA SER A 473 -5.80 3.26 -10.10
C SER A 473 -6.11 1.86 -9.58
N VAL A 474 -5.29 0.86 -9.94
CA VAL A 474 -5.45 -0.52 -9.42
C VAL A 474 -5.34 -0.56 -7.89
N TRP A 475 -4.31 0.06 -7.31
CA TRP A 475 -4.15 0.12 -5.85
C TRP A 475 -5.28 0.88 -5.15
N SER A 476 -5.75 1.98 -5.73
CA SER A 476 -6.90 2.74 -5.21
C SER A 476 -8.20 1.94 -5.25
N CYS A 477 -8.42 1.15 -6.31
CA CYS A 477 -9.53 0.21 -6.39
C CYS A 477 -9.42 -0.87 -5.32
N ILE A 478 -8.26 -1.51 -5.16
CA ILE A 478 -8.03 -2.51 -4.09
C ILE A 478 -8.31 -1.89 -2.71
N TYR A 479 -7.81 -0.68 -2.44
CA TYR A 479 -7.97 -0.03 -1.13
C TYR A 479 -9.42 0.31 -0.80
N ARG A 480 -10.11 1.03 -1.69
CA ARG A 480 -11.51 1.46 -1.46
C ARG A 480 -12.42 0.27 -1.25
N ALA A 481 -12.18 -0.77 -2.04
CA ALA A 481 -12.97 -1.95 -2.03
C ALA A 481 -12.67 -2.79 -0.76
N ALA A 482 -11.41 -2.92 -0.32
CA ALA A 482 -11.05 -3.64 0.91
C ALA A 482 -11.66 -3.02 2.17
N ASN A 483 -11.90 -1.71 2.12
CA ASN A 483 -12.53 -0.92 3.17
C ASN A 483 -14.00 -0.61 2.87
N ASN A 484 -14.63 -1.33 1.94
CA ASN A 484 -16.03 -1.12 1.57
C ASN A 484 -16.98 -1.50 2.72
N GLY A 485 -17.74 -0.50 3.20
CA GLY A 485 -18.56 -0.62 4.42
C GLY A 485 -17.88 -0.13 5.70
N TYR A 486 -16.64 0.39 5.61
CA TYR A 486 -15.93 0.97 6.75
C TYR A 486 -16.66 2.17 7.38
N SER A 487 -17.17 3.11 6.58
CA SER A 487 -17.97 4.24 7.08
C SER A 487 -19.16 3.78 7.92
N SER A 488 -19.77 2.67 7.52
CA SER A 488 -20.86 2.03 8.24
C SER A 488 -20.40 1.30 9.52
N LEU A 489 -19.21 0.71 9.53
CA LEU A 489 -18.59 0.18 10.76
C LEU A 489 -18.25 1.31 11.75
N LEU A 490 -17.68 2.43 11.31
CA LEU A 490 -17.50 3.61 12.16
C LEU A 490 -18.82 4.12 12.72
N THR A 491 -19.85 4.19 11.88
CA THR A 491 -21.20 4.57 12.32
C THR A 491 -21.73 3.63 13.40
N MET A 492 -21.51 2.31 13.28
CA MET A 492 -21.85 1.36 14.35
C MET A 492 -21.01 1.57 15.63
N LYS A 493 -19.71 1.87 15.50
CA LYS A 493 -18.82 2.13 16.64
C LYS A 493 -19.24 3.38 17.41
N ASP A 494 -19.52 4.49 16.71
CA ASP A 494 -20.08 5.72 17.29
C ASP A 494 -21.43 5.47 17.97
N LEU A 495 -22.38 4.81 17.28
CA LEU A 495 -23.67 4.44 17.87
C LEU A 495 -23.50 3.64 19.15
N PHE A 496 -22.61 2.62 19.15
CA PHE A 496 -22.33 1.80 20.33
C PHE A 496 -21.85 2.64 21.53
N GLN A 497 -20.95 3.61 21.29
CA GLN A 497 -20.51 4.55 22.33
C GLN A 497 -21.68 5.39 22.87
N GLN A 498 -22.54 5.94 22.00
CA GLN A 498 -23.74 6.68 22.42
C GLN A 498 -24.66 5.83 23.34
N GLY A 499 -24.77 4.52 23.07
CA GLY A 499 -25.57 3.58 23.85
C GLY A 499 -24.84 2.92 25.02
N GLY A 500 -23.61 3.34 25.35
CA GLY A 500 -22.78 2.68 26.38
C GLY A 500 -23.39 2.68 27.78
N HIS A 501 -24.18 3.72 28.11
CA HIS A 501 -24.84 3.89 29.41
C HIS A 501 -26.12 3.06 29.59
N ILE A 502 -26.60 2.39 28.54
CA ILE A 502 -27.92 1.73 28.54
C ILE A 502 -27.79 0.26 28.95
N THR A 503 -28.47 -0.10 30.03
CA THR A 503 -28.48 -1.45 30.62
C THR A 503 -29.73 -2.25 30.23
N GLY A 504 -29.57 -3.57 30.11
CA GLY A 504 -30.64 -4.52 29.76
C GLY A 504 -30.86 -4.65 28.25
N LEU A 505 -30.94 -5.88 27.75
CA LEU A 505 -30.97 -6.18 26.31
C LEU A 505 -32.16 -5.51 25.60
N SER A 506 -33.36 -5.61 26.17
CA SER A 506 -34.58 -4.97 25.64
C SER A 506 -34.44 -3.45 25.47
N ASN A 507 -33.82 -2.76 26.44
CA ASN A 507 -33.62 -1.31 26.40
C ASN A 507 -32.56 -0.92 25.37
N ARG A 508 -31.47 -1.69 25.29
CA ARG A 508 -30.43 -1.51 24.26
C ARG A 508 -31.00 -1.71 22.86
N ILE A 509 -31.78 -2.76 22.63
CA ILE A 509 -32.48 -3.00 21.35
C ILE A 509 -33.43 -1.84 21.03
N ARG A 510 -34.23 -1.37 21.99
CA ARG A 510 -35.10 -0.20 21.81
C ARG A 510 -34.32 1.03 21.33
N PHE A 511 -33.28 1.42 22.06
CA PHE A 511 -32.43 2.56 21.71
C PHE A 511 -31.75 2.40 20.34
N PHE A 512 -31.09 1.27 20.08
CA PHE A 512 -30.37 1.08 18.82
C PHE A 512 -31.31 0.95 17.63
N SER A 513 -32.47 0.31 17.77
CA SER A 513 -33.49 0.24 16.72
C SER A 513 -33.98 1.63 16.29
N GLU A 514 -34.14 2.55 17.24
CA GLU A 514 -34.59 3.92 17.02
C GLU A 514 -33.59 4.75 16.20
N LYS A 515 -32.29 4.53 16.41
CA LYS A 515 -31.20 5.23 15.71
C LYS A 515 -31.14 4.98 14.19
N PHE A 516 -31.89 3.99 13.70
CA PHE A 516 -32.04 3.71 12.26
C PHE A 516 -33.36 4.21 11.67
N LEU A 517 -34.27 4.83 12.44
CA LEU A 517 -35.50 5.40 11.89
C LEU A 517 -35.21 6.35 10.72
N GLY A 518 -36.02 6.26 9.67
CA GLY A 518 -35.86 7.03 8.43
C GLY A 518 -34.80 6.48 7.46
N LYS A 519 -33.95 5.51 7.84
CA LYS A 519 -32.93 4.95 6.93
C LYS A 519 -33.57 4.23 5.74
N PRO A 520 -33.11 4.45 4.50
CA PRO A 520 -33.67 3.82 3.30
C PRO A 520 -33.70 2.28 3.32
N TYR A 521 -34.69 1.69 2.64
CA TYR A 521 -34.76 0.25 2.41
C TYR A 521 -33.86 -0.19 1.23
N GLY A 522 -32.96 -1.13 1.46
CA GLY A 522 -32.07 -1.71 0.45
C GLY A 522 -32.71 -2.88 -0.31
N MET A 523 -33.10 -2.67 -1.57
CA MET A 523 -33.61 -3.76 -2.41
C MET A 523 -32.48 -4.72 -2.82
N GLY A 524 -32.71 -6.04 -2.69
CA GLY A 524 -31.75 -7.08 -3.11
C GLY A 524 -30.67 -7.42 -2.08
N GLY A 525 -30.85 -7.07 -0.80
CA GLY A 525 -29.91 -7.34 0.28
C GLY A 525 -28.79 -6.29 0.32
N PRO A 526 -28.78 -5.36 1.29
CA PRO A 526 -27.79 -4.27 1.35
C PRO A 526 -26.43 -4.70 1.91
N THR A 527 -26.31 -5.94 2.41
CA THR A 527 -25.05 -6.52 2.89
C THR A 527 -24.78 -7.92 2.36
N GLY A 528 -23.49 -8.20 2.18
CA GLY A 528 -22.95 -9.48 1.74
C GLY A 528 -21.81 -9.96 2.63
N GLU A 529 -20.97 -10.79 2.02
CA GLU A 529 -19.92 -11.58 2.66
C GLU A 529 -18.56 -10.87 2.63
N GLY A 530 -18.54 -9.63 2.15
CA GLY A 530 -17.33 -8.84 1.97
C GLY A 530 -16.49 -9.34 0.80
N TYR A 531 -15.30 -8.75 0.68
CA TYR A 531 -14.51 -8.85 -0.55
C TYR A 531 -13.77 -10.16 -0.78
N LEU A 532 -13.76 -11.03 0.21
CA LEU A 532 -13.12 -12.34 0.14
C LEU A 532 -14.06 -13.40 -0.45
N ASP A 533 -15.35 -13.10 -0.61
CA ASP A 533 -16.37 -14.00 -1.13
C ASP A 533 -16.79 -13.61 -2.56
N PRO A 534 -16.71 -14.53 -3.54
CA PRO A 534 -17.04 -14.24 -4.94
C PRO A 534 -18.53 -14.33 -5.27
N THR A 535 -19.37 -14.86 -4.37
CA THR A 535 -20.80 -15.10 -4.61
C THR A 535 -21.65 -13.88 -4.29
N GLU A 536 -21.28 -13.10 -3.26
CA GLU A 536 -21.99 -11.89 -2.85
C GLU A 536 -21.04 -10.85 -2.22
N PRO A 537 -20.21 -10.17 -3.04
CA PRO A 537 -19.13 -9.27 -2.58
C PRO A 537 -19.62 -7.90 -2.06
N LYS A 538 -20.88 -7.80 -1.60
CA LYS A 538 -21.43 -6.59 -0.97
C LYS A 538 -20.80 -6.34 0.40
N ARG A 539 -20.93 -5.10 0.88
CA ARG A 539 -20.46 -4.65 2.21
C ARG A 539 -20.92 -5.59 3.31
N MET A 540 -20.07 -5.94 4.27
CA MET A 540 -20.51 -6.75 5.42
C MET A 540 -21.37 -5.94 6.41
N ILE A 541 -21.12 -4.64 6.51
CA ILE A 541 -21.89 -3.68 7.31
C ILE A 541 -22.39 -2.58 6.38
N ASN A 542 -23.66 -2.22 6.51
CA ASN A 542 -24.27 -1.10 5.79
C ASN A 542 -25.26 -0.37 6.69
N THR A 543 -24.97 0.90 6.98
CA THR A 543 -25.82 1.81 7.77
C THR A 543 -26.49 2.88 6.92
N ASP A 544 -26.27 2.84 5.60
CA ASP A 544 -26.81 3.79 4.63
C ASP A 544 -28.17 3.28 4.11
N SER A 545 -28.32 1.97 3.98
CA SER A 545 -29.59 1.29 3.70
C SER A 545 -29.66 -0.09 4.35
N LEU A 546 -30.89 -0.52 4.68
CA LEU A 546 -31.17 -1.75 5.42
C LEU A 546 -32.31 -2.54 4.78
N ASP A 547 -32.32 -3.86 4.93
CA ASP A 547 -33.52 -4.69 4.77
C ASP A 547 -33.98 -5.18 6.15
N CYS A 548 -35.09 -5.92 6.20
CA CYS A 548 -35.70 -6.35 7.46
C CYS A 548 -34.79 -7.24 8.32
N VAL A 549 -34.06 -8.17 7.70
CA VAL A 549 -33.14 -9.07 8.42
C VAL A 549 -31.89 -8.31 8.85
N THR A 550 -31.24 -7.60 7.93
CA THR A 550 -30.01 -6.86 8.22
C THR A 550 -30.24 -5.77 9.26
N TYR A 551 -31.36 -5.05 9.24
CA TYR A 551 -31.73 -4.11 10.31
C TYR A 551 -31.71 -4.77 11.68
N LEU A 552 -32.37 -5.93 11.79
CA LEU A 552 -32.46 -6.68 13.04
C LEU A 552 -31.09 -7.18 13.50
N GLU A 553 -30.26 -7.67 12.59
CA GLU A 553 -28.88 -8.11 12.88
C GLU A 553 -27.97 -6.98 13.36
N HIS A 554 -27.98 -5.80 12.71
CA HIS A 554 -27.12 -4.67 13.09
C HIS A 554 -27.51 -4.13 14.48
N VAL A 555 -28.81 -4.00 14.76
CA VAL A 555 -29.33 -3.57 16.06
C VAL A 555 -29.00 -4.59 17.15
N LEU A 556 -29.15 -5.89 16.88
CA LEU A 556 -28.82 -6.93 17.85
C LEU A 556 -27.32 -7.01 18.12
N ALA A 557 -26.47 -6.78 17.12
CA ALA A 557 -25.02 -6.69 17.28
C ALA A 557 -24.63 -5.50 18.19
N LEU A 558 -25.20 -4.32 17.98
CA LEU A 558 -25.02 -3.15 18.87
C LEU A 558 -25.50 -3.44 20.30
N ALA A 559 -26.63 -4.12 20.43
CA ALA A 559 -27.25 -4.40 21.72
C ALA A 559 -26.50 -5.47 22.54
N LYS A 560 -25.96 -6.53 21.92
CA LYS A 560 -25.25 -7.62 22.62
C LYS A 560 -23.74 -7.47 22.76
N SER A 561 -23.10 -6.59 21.98
CA SER A 561 -21.64 -6.46 22.03
C SER A 561 -21.16 -5.96 23.39
N SER A 562 -20.10 -6.59 23.92
CA SER A 562 -19.51 -6.24 25.23
C SER A 562 -18.53 -5.07 25.13
N SER A 563 -17.99 -4.83 23.95
CA SER A 563 -17.10 -3.70 23.63
C SER A 563 -17.27 -3.26 22.18
N GLU A 564 -16.79 -2.07 21.86
CA GLU A 564 -16.77 -1.52 20.51
C GLU A 564 -16.04 -2.46 19.52
N ASP A 565 -14.91 -3.02 19.91
CA ASP A 565 -14.14 -3.93 19.05
C ASP A 565 -14.81 -5.31 18.87
N SER A 566 -15.72 -5.69 19.78
CA SER A 566 -16.49 -6.93 19.64
C SER A 566 -17.60 -6.84 18.58
N LEU A 567 -18.04 -5.62 18.19
CA LEU A 567 -19.19 -5.37 17.29
C LEU A 567 -19.19 -6.24 16.04
N PHE A 568 -18.08 -6.23 15.29
CA PHE A 568 -17.98 -6.95 14.04
C PHE A 568 -18.02 -8.47 14.26
N SER A 569 -17.31 -8.98 15.27
CA SER A 569 -17.31 -10.41 15.61
C SER A 569 -18.67 -10.90 16.14
N THR A 570 -19.42 -10.05 16.83
CA THR A 570 -20.79 -10.32 17.29
C THR A 570 -21.74 -10.41 16.09
N LEU A 571 -21.67 -9.44 15.17
CA LEU A 571 -22.45 -9.45 13.92
C LEU A 571 -22.14 -10.70 13.08
N GLN A 572 -20.87 -11.10 12.98
CA GLN A 572 -20.48 -12.33 12.29
C GLN A 572 -21.15 -13.57 12.90
N LYS A 573 -21.15 -13.72 14.23
CA LYS A 573 -21.82 -14.86 14.90
C LYS A 573 -23.35 -14.84 14.73
N ILE A 574 -23.96 -13.65 14.69
CA ILE A 574 -25.39 -13.49 14.43
C ILE A 574 -25.75 -13.94 13.00
N ARG A 575 -25.00 -13.50 11.98
CA ARG A 575 -25.32 -13.75 10.55
C ARG A 575 -24.85 -15.11 10.02
N TYR A 576 -23.72 -15.63 10.52
CA TYR A 576 -23.05 -16.81 9.97
C TYR A 576 -22.97 -17.95 10.99
N ILE A 577 -23.13 -19.18 10.49
CA ILE A 577 -22.90 -20.42 11.21
C ILE A 577 -21.46 -20.42 11.74
N ASN A 578 -21.30 -20.57 13.06
CA ASN A 578 -20.02 -20.48 13.76
C ASN A 578 -19.22 -19.18 13.52
N GLY A 579 -19.87 -18.11 13.03
CA GLY A 579 -19.22 -16.83 12.71
C GLY A 579 -18.35 -16.85 11.45
N GLN A 580 -18.39 -17.91 10.63
CA GLN A 580 -17.56 -18.02 9.42
C GLN A 580 -18.14 -17.19 8.28
N THR A 581 -17.51 -16.06 7.94
CA THR A 581 -17.95 -15.20 6.84
C THR A 581 -17.66 -15.84 5.47
N ALA A 582 -18.67 -16.52 4.92
CA ALA A 582 -18.75 -16.96 3.53
C ALA A 582 -20.22 -17.32 3.21
N TYR A 583 -20.61 -17.26 1.93
CA TYR A 583 -22.02 -17.41 1.52
C TYR A 583 -22.61 -18.77 1.89
N SER A 584 -21.81 -19.84 1.86
CA SER A 584 -22.22 -21.19 2.26
C SER A 584 -22.51 -21.33 3.77
N PHE A 585 -21.95 -20.45 4.60
CA PHE A 585 -22.13 -20.43 6.06
C PHE A 585 -23.12 -19.35 6.52
N ARG A 586 -23.69 -18.55 5.61
CA ARG A 586 -24.73 -17.58 5.97
C ARG A 586 -26.04 -18.28 6.33
N LYS A 587 -26.72 -17.74 7.35
CA LYS A 587 -28.09 -18.11 7.70
C LYS A 587 -29.01 -17.45 6.67
N HIS A 588 -29.58 -18.25 5.76
CA HIS A 588 -30.38 -17.76 4.62
C HIS A 588 -31.88 -17.79 4.89
N TYR A 589 -32.32 -18.71 5.75
CA TYR A 589 -33.70 -18.88 6.17
C TYR A 589 -33.89 -18.36 7.59
N PHE A 590 -34.81 -17.41 7.78
CA PHE A 590 -34.88 -16.67 9.04
C PHE A 590 -35.39 -17.51 10.21
N VAL A 591 -36.32 -18.44 9.98
CA VAL A 591 -36.80 -19.36 11.00
C VAL A 591 -35.91 -20.61 11.04
N ALA A 592 -35.58 -21.19 9.89
CA ALA A 592 -34.82 -22.44 9.85
C ALA A 592 -33.35 -22.30 10.28
N ASP A 593 -32.69 -21.19 9.91
CA ASP A 593 -31.26 -20.98 10.18
C ASP A 593 -31.01 -19.95 11.29
N TRP A 594 -31.73 -18.83 11.28
CA TRP A 594 -31.43 -17.69 12.18
C TRP A 594 -32.08 -17.87 13.57
N LEU A 595 -33.40 -18.08 13.63
CA LEU A 595 -34.14 -18.33 14.87
C LEU A 595 -33.95 -19.77 15.37
N GLY A 596 -33.89 -20.74 14.45
CA GLY A 596 -33.75 -22.18 14.74
C GLY A 596 -32.43 -22.55 15.42
N GLU A 597 -31.38 -21.73 15.30
CA GLU A 597 -30.13 -21.93 16.05
C GLU A 597 -30.31 -21.73 17.57
N GLY A 598 -31.32 -20.98 18.00
CA GLY A 598 -31.66 -20.78 19.42
C GLY A 598 -30.61 -20.04 20.26
N LYS A 599 -29.60 -19.40 19.64
CA LYS A 599 -28.50 -18.71 20.34
C LYS A 599 -28.72 -17.22 20.59
N PHE A 600 -29.41 -16.55 19.66
CA PHE A 600 -29.59 -15.08 19.66
C PHE A 600 -31.05 -14.65 19.83
N ALA A 601 -31.96 -15.57 19.56
CA ALA A 601 -33.39 -15.41 19.72
C ALA A 601 -34.03 -16.77 19.98
N LYS A 602 -35.22 -16.75 20.56
CA LYS A 602 -36.03 -17.94 20.85
C LYS A 602 -37.49 -17.65 20.55
N GLN A 603 -38.15 -18.56 19.83
CA GLN A 603 -39.57 -18.44 19.54
C GLN A 603 -40.40 -18.47 20.83
N ILE A 604 -41.38 -17.56 20.91
CA ILE A 604 -42.44 -17.57 21.90
C ILE A 604 -43.61 -18.35 21.32
N PHE A 605 -44.14 -19.31 22.08
CA PHE A 605 -45.34 -20.05 21.72
C PHE A 605 -46.55 -19.45 22.42
N LEU A 606 -47.64 -19.27 21.67
CA LEU A 606 -48.91 -18.74 22.15
C LEU A 606 -49.98 -19.85 22.17
N PRO A 607 -51.05 -19.71 22.98
CA PRO A 607 -52.10 -20.73 23.11
C PRO A 607 -52.82 -21.05 21.80
N ASN A 608 -52.97 -20.06 20.91
CA ASN A 608 -53.69 -20.16 19.64
C ASN A 608 -52.76 -20.37 18.43
N ASP A 609 -51.49 -20.78 18.64
CA ASP A 609 -50.61 -21.10 17.53
C ASP A 609 -51.11 -22.31 16.73
N THR A 610 -50.99 -22.23 15.41
CA THR A 610 -51.06 -23.40 14.52
C THR A 610 -49.65 -23.86 14.12
N SER A 611 -49.53 -25.02 13.49
CA SER A 611 -48.24 -25.52 13.00
C SER A 611 -48.36 -26.16 11.63
N VAL A 612 -47.44 -25.83 10.73
CA VAL A 612 -47.29 -26.49 9.41
C VAL A 612 -45.88 -27.07 9.27
N ILE A 613 -45.78 -28.25 8.66
CA ILE A 613 -44.48 -28.86 8.34
C ILE A 613 -44.11 -28.46 6.91
N ARG A 614 -42.90 -27.93 6.70
CA ARG A 614 -42.36 -27.61 5.37
C ARG A 614 -41.01 -28.25 5.18
N THR A 615 -40.69 -28.65 3.96
CA THR A 615 -39.31 -29.02 3.56
C THR A 615 -38.66 -27.78 2.96
N ILE A 616 -37.56 -27.31 3.53
CA ILE A 616 -36.87 -26.09 3.06
C ILE A 616 -35.90 -26.47 1.92
N PRO A 617 -36.08 -25.94 0.69
CA PRO A 617 -35.36 -26.40 -0.50
C PRO A 617 -33.94 -25.80 -0.61
N LYS A 618 -33.09 -26.10 0.37
CA LYS A 618 -31.70 -25.63 0.42
C LYS A 618 -30.87 -26.14 -0.74
N LYS A 619 -31.08 -27.38 -1.19
CA LYS A 619 -30.39 -27.95 -2.36
C LYS A 619 -30.57 -27.10 -3.61
N ASP A 620 -31.81 -26.78 -3.97
CA ASP A 620 -32.09 -25.96 -5.15
C ASP A 620 -31.62 -24.51 -4.96
N PHE A 621 -31.75 -23.96 -3.75
CA PHE A 621 -31.25 -22.64 -3.40
C PHE A 621 -29.73 -22.52 -3.63
N PHE A 622 -28.92 -23.39 -3.04
CA PHE A 622 -27.45 -23.35 -3.18
C PHE A 622 -27.01 -23.71 -4.60
N LYS A 623 -27.68 -24.66 -5.26
CA LYS A 623 -27.45 -24.99 -6.68
C LYS A 623 -27.64 -23.77 -7.58
N SER A 624 -28.64 -22.93 -7.33
CA SER A 624 -28.83 -21.65 -8.07
C SER A 624 -27.66 -20.68 -7.93
N LYS A 625 -26.86 -20.83 -6.87
CA LYS A 625 -25.65 -20.04 -6.56
C LYS A 625 -24.35 -20.75 -6.94
N LYS A 626 -24.42 -21.90 -7.63
CA LYS A 626 -23.28 -22.77 -7.97
C LYS A 626 -22.51 -23.27 -6.74
N ILE A 627 -23.20 -23.40 -5.61
CA ILE A 627 -22.67 -23.97 -4.37
C ILE A 627 -23.26 -25.38 -4.23
N ASP A 628 -22.41 -26.35 -3.90
CA ASP A 628 -22.82 -27.72 -3.65
C ASP A 628 -23.29 -27.88 -2.20
N TYR A 629 -24.52 -28.37 -2.00
CA TYR A 629 -25.14 -28.56 -0.69
C TYR A 629 -25.49 -30.03 -0.50
N GLN A 630 -24.66 -30.71 0.29
CA GLN A 630 -24.65 -32.17 0.43
C GLN A 630 -25.67 -32.69 1.47
N GLU A 631 -26.10 -31.84 2.41
CA GLU A 631 -27.09 -32.21 3.43
C GLU A 631 -28.50 -32.41 2.83
N LEU A 632 -29.37 -33.13 3.54
CA LEU A 632 -30.78 -33.25 3.17
C LEU A 632 -31.53 -31.93 3.43
N ASP A 633 -32.51 -31.62 2.59
CA ASP A 633 -33.38 -30.47 2.79
C ASP A 633 -34.16 -30.62 4.12
N PRO A 634 -34.01 -29.70 5.08
CA PRO A 634 -34.52 -29.91 6.43
C PRO A 634 -36.05 -29.75 6.49
N LYS A 635 -36.69 -30.59 7.31
CA LYS A 635 -38.10 -30.42 7.69
C LYS A 635 -38.20 -29.37 8.80
N LEU A 636 -38.81 -28.24 8.49
CA LEU A 636 -39.12 -27.16 9.42
C LEU A 636 -40.53 -27.34 9.99
N TYR A 637 -40.63 -27.41 11.31
CA TYR A 637 -41.90 -27.32 12.05
C TYR A 637 -42.22 -25.84 12.27
N LEU A 638 -42.94 -25.24 11.34
CA LEU A 638 -43.26 -23.82 11.35
C LEU A 638 -44.53 -23.60 12.19
N ARG A 639 -44.34 -23.40 13.49
CA ARG A 639 -45.40 -22.98 14.44
C ARG A 639 -45.57 -21.46 14.37
N TYR A 640 -46.80 -20.96 14.29
CA TYR A 640 -47.09 -19.52 14.19
C TYR A 640 -48.51 -19.19 14.64
N LEU A 641 -48.74 -17.94 15.05
CA LEU A 641 -50.06 -17.42 15.39
C LEU A 641 -50.83 -17.07 14.09
N PRO A 642 -52.01 -17.67 13.80
CA PRO A 642 -52.82 -17.36 12.63
C PRO A 642 -53.14 -15.87 12.49
N LEU A 643 -53.32 -15.38 11.25
CA LEU A 643 -53.49 -13.94 10.97
C LEU A 643 -54.67 -13.29 11.72
N ASP A 644 -55.80 -13.98 11.84
CA ASP A 644 -56.97 -13.52 12.62
C ASP A 644 -56.61 -13.35 14.11
N LYS A 645 -55.89 -14.31 14.68
CA LYS A 645 -55.43 -14.28 16.08
C LYS A 645 -54.30 -13.28 16.32
N ALA A 646 -53.50 -13.02 15.30
CA ALA A 646 -52.51 -11.95 15.30
C ALA A 646 -53.17 -10.56 15.33
N ILE A 647 -54.31 -10.40 14.65
CA ILE A 647 -55.11 -9.16 14.66
C ILE A 647 -55.77 -8.95 16.02
N GLU A 648 -56.39 -9.98 16.62
CA GLU A 648 -56.92 -9.94 18.00
C GLU A 648 -55.82 -9.54 19.02
N PHE A 649 -54.62 -10.08 18.88
CA PHE A 649 -53.46 -9.70 19.68
C PHE A 649 -53.03 -8.24 19.45
N ALA A 650 -53.02 -7.77 18.20
CA ALA A 650 -52.59 -6.42 17.85
C ALA A 650 -53.60 -5.32 18.23
N ASP A 651 -54.88 -5.65 18.35
CA ASP A 651 -55.92 -4.72 18.79
C ASP A 651 -55.90 -4.50 20.32
N SER A 652 -55.36 -5.47 21.06
CA SER A 652 -55.31 -5.48 22.53
C SER A 652 -54.13 -4.66 23.09
N PRO A 653 -54.34 -3.72 24.02
CA PRO A 653 -53.25 -3.01 24.69
C PRO A 653 -52.37 -3.96 25.55
N TRP A 654 -51.05 -3.79 25.47
CA TRP A 654 -50.08 -4.62 26.18
C TRP A 654 -50.15 -4.40 27.70
N GLN A 655 -50.40 -5.47 28.47
CA GLN A 655 -50.56 -5.41 29.93
C GLN A 655 -49.26 -5.70 30.71
N GLY A 656 -48.27 -6.32 30.07
CA GLY A 656 -46.98 -6.62 30.68
C GLY A 656 -46.09 -5.40 30.87
N GLU A 657 -44.88 -5.61 31.39
CA GLU A 657 -43.86 -4.56 31.43
C GLU A 657 -43.44 -4.13 30.02
N SER A 658 -43.07 -2.85 29.88
CA SER A 658 -42.63 -2.31 28.60
C SER A 658 -41.36 -3.01 28.12
N THR A 659 -41.39 -3.58 26.92
CA THR A 659 -40.33 -4.44 26.42
C THR A 659 -40.19 -4.32 24.89
N VAL A 660 -39.22 -5.03 24.33
CA VAL A 660 -39.12 -5.25 22.88
C VAL A 660 -39.09 -6.76 22.63
N ARG A 661 -39.83 -7.19 21.62
CA ARG A 661 -39.80 -8.55 21.08
C ARG A 661 -39.45 -8.49 19.60
N GLY A 662 -39.13 -9.64 19.02
CA GLY A 662 -39.04 -9.79 17.58
C GLY A 662 -40.33 -10.35 17.00
N ILE A 663 -40.61 -10.00 15.75
CA ILE A 663 -41.76 -10.47 15.00
C ILE A 663 -41.34 -10.87 13.58
N GLY A 664 -41.81 -12.03 13.11
CA GLY A 664 -41.59 -12.56 11.77
C GLY A 664 -42.91 -12.86 11.07
N PHE A 665 -43.03 -12.50 9.79
CA PHE A 665 -44.26 -12.67 9.00
C PHE A 665 -44.12 -13.89 8.09
N ILE A 666 -44.97 -14.90 8.31
CA ILE A 666 -44.89 -16.19 7.61
C ILE A 666 -45.20 -16.01 6.12
N SER A 667 -44.42 -16.64 5.25
CA SER A 667 -44.74 -16.69 3.82
C SER A 667 -45.77 -17.77 3.53
N SER A 668 -46.72 -17.53 2.62
CA SER A 668 -47.55 -18.60 2.05
C SER A 668 -46.82 -19.44 0.99
N ARG A 669 -45.60 -19.06 0.57
CA ARG A 669 -44.77 -19.84 -0.35
C ARG A 669 -44.04 -20.97 0.38
N ASN A 670 -44.06 -22.19 -0.14
CA ASN A 670 -43.32 -23.31 0.44
C ASN A 670 -41.79 -23.16 0.35
N THR A 671 -41.28 -22.30 -0.55
CA THR A 671 -39.86 -22.05 -0.75
C THR A 671 -39.24 -21.05 0.23
N LEU A 672 -40.03 -20.48 1.15
CA LEU A 672 -39.62 -19.45 2.10
C LEU A 672 -40.34 -19.65 3.44
N ASP A 673 -39.67 -19.40 4.56
CA ASP A 673 -40.28 -19.48 5.90
C ASP A 673 -40.98 -18.16 6.27
N THR A 674 -40.24 -17.05 6.29
CA THR A 674 -40.78 -15.69 6.50
C THR A 674 -40.37 -14.76 5.36
N PHE A 675 -41.27 -13.87 4.95
CA PHE A 675 -40.97 -12.85 3.93
C PHE A 675 -40.57 -11.49 4.52
N HIS A 676 -40.77 -11.29 5.83
CA HIS A 676 -40.48 -10.04 6.52
C HIS A 676 -40.26 -10.25 8.01
N THR A 677 -39.52 -9.34 8.65
CA THR A 677 -39.27 -9.35 10.10
C THR A 677 -39.05 -7.93 10.64
N GLY A 678 -39.14 -7.74 11.96
CA GLY A 678 -38.90 -6.46 12.61
C GLY A 678 -38.93 -6.55 14.14
N PHE A 679 -38.90 -5.39 14.77
CA PHE A 679 -39.04 -5.24 16.22
C PHE A 679 -40.49 -4.95 16.57
N LEU A 680 -41.01 -5.68 17.55
CA LEU A 680 -42.30 -5.45 18.17
C LEU A 680 -42.10 -4.62 19.44
N ILE A 681 -42.51 -3.36 19.39
CA ILE A 681 -42.44 -2.43 20.52
C ILE A 681 -43.72 -2.61 21.35
N LEU A 682 -43.54 -3.06 22.59
CA LEU A 682 -44.62 -3.33 23.54
C LEU A 682 -44.48 -2.36 24.71
N ASP A 683 -45.37 -1.37 24.79
CA ASP A 683 -45.42 -0.39 25.87
C ASP A 683 -46.64 -0.69 26.76
N LYS A 684 -46.44 -0.71 28.08
CA LYS A 684 -47.53 -0.97 29.02
C LYS A 684 -48.69 0.01 28.82
N GLY A 685 -49.89 -0.51 28.61
CA GLY A 685 -51.12 0.25 28.37
C GLY A 685 -51.33 0.75 26.92
N LYS A 686 -50.44 0.43 25.97
CA LYS A 686 -50.57 0.83 24.56
C LYS A 686 -50.74 -0.37 23.63
N LYS A 687 -51.30 -0.16 22.44
CA LYS A 687 -51.33 -1.19 21.38
C LYS A 687 -49.91 -1.48 20.84
N PRO A 688 -49.61 -2.70 20.38
CA PRO A 688 -48.31 -3.05 19.81
C PRO A 688 -47.94 -2.25 18.55
N VAL A 689 -46.69 -1.80 18.46
CA VAL A 689 -46.14 -1.08 17.30
C VAL A 689 -45.10 -1.95 16.60
N LEU A 690 -45.19 -2.04 15.27
CA LEU A 690 -44.15 -2.65 14.44
C LEU A 690 -43.12 -1.57 14.06
N ARG A 691 -41.85 -1.86 14.36
CA ARG A 691 -40.68 -1.10 13.93
C ARG A 691 -39.87 -1.95 12.95
N ASP A 692 -39.93 -1.63 11.66
CA ASP A 692 -39.36 -2.44 10.58
C ASP A 692 -38.59 -1.62 9.56
N ALA A 693 -37.61 -2.24 8.89
CA ALA A 693 -37.09 -1.75 7.62
C ALA A 693 -38.08 -2.17 6.52
N SER A 694 -38.95 -1.26 6.08
CA SER A 694 -40.11 -1.63 5.28
C SER A 694 -39.90 -1.55 3.77
N TYR A 695 -40.09 -2.67 3.07
CA TYR A 695 -40.11 -2.68 1.60
C TYR A 695 -41.27 -1.86 1.01
N LYS A 696 -42.40 -1.75 1.73
CA LYS A 696 -43.59 -0.99 1.30
C LYS A 696 -43.31 0.51 1.34
N PHE A 697 -42.78 1.01 2.45
CA PHE A 697 -42.54 2.43 2.69
C PHE A 697 -41.12 2.91 2.31
N LYS A 698 -40.26 2.00 1.83
CA LYS A 698 -38.87 2.24 1.38
C LYS A 698 -37.93 2.85 2.44
N LYS A 699 -38.26 2.69 3.73
CA LYS A 699 -37.45 3.17 4.86
C LYS A 699 -37.71 2.36 6.13
N VAL A 700 -36.87 2.56 7.15
CA VAL A 700 -37.16 2.17 8.53
C VAL A 700 -38.18 3.13 9.13
N LEU A 701 -39.24 2.59 9.73
CA LEU A 701 -40.29 3.38 10.40
C LEU A 701 -41.00 2.58 11.49
N ASP A 702 -41.78 3.31 12.28
CA ASP A 702 -42.79 2.76 13.19
C ASP A 702 -44.17 2.86 12.53
N HIS A 703 -45.03 1.85 12.72
CA HIS A 703 -46.45 1.89 12.40
C HIS A 703 -47.25 0.94 13.29
N GLU A 704 -48.57 1.13 13.41
CA GLU A 704 -49.41 0.26 14.24
C GLU A 704 -49.44 -1.17 13.68
N LEU A 705 -49.22 -2.16 14.55
CA LEU A 705 -49.21 -3.56 14.12
C LEU A 705 -50.58 -3.97 13.54
N LEU A 706 -51.67 -3.46 14.13
CA LEU A 706 -53.04 -3.74 13.72
C LEU A 706 -53.29 -3.34 12.26
N GLU A 707 -52.96 -2.10 11.88
CA GLU A 707 -53.10 -1.63 10.50
C GLU A 707 -52.26 -2.45 9.52
N TYR A 708 -51.03 -2.80 9.91
CA TYR A 708 -50.15 -3.61 9.07
C TYR A 708 -50.71 -5.01 8.82
N LEU A 709 -51.18 -5.69 9.87
CA LEU A 709 -51.79 -7.02 9.77
C LEU A 709 -53.09 -6.98 8.96
N ASN A 710 -53.94 -5.99 9.20
CA ASN A 710 -55.17 -5.78 8.42
C ASN A 710 -54.87 -5.60 6.92
N SER A 711 -53.74 -4.99 6.55
CA SER A 711 -53.35 -4.85 5.14
C SER A 711 -52.99 -6.18 4.43
N TRP A 712 -52.91 -7.30 5.16
CA TRP A 712 -52.72 -8.65 4.61
C TRP A 712 -54.01 -9.49 4.54
N LEU A 713 -55.11 -9.05 5.17
CA LEU A 713 -56.40 -9.74 5.08
C LEU A 713 -56.84 -9.92 3.62
N GLY A 714 -57.42 -11.09 3.31
CA GLY A 714 -57.85 -11.44 1.95
C GLY A 714 -56.73 -11.64 0.91
N THR A 715 -55.47 -11.30 1.21
CA THR A 715 -54.38 -11.38 0.21
C THR A 715 -53.83 -12.78 -0.04
N GLY A 716 -54.02 -13.71 0.92
CA GLY A 716 -53.42 -15.06 0.90
C GLY A 716 -51.89 -15.09 1.02
N LYS A 717 -51.22 -13.95 1.28
CA LYS A 717 -49.74 -13.84 1.27
C LYS A 717 -49.09 -14.06 2.64
N CYS A 718 -49.79 -13.71 3.71
CA CYS A 718 -49.34 -13.85 5.10
C CYS A 718 -50.32 -14.77 5.86
N PRO A 719 -49.96 -16.04 6.14
CA PRO A 719 -50.80 -16.94 6.94
C PRO A 719 -50.88 -16.55 8.42
N GLY A 720 -49.90 -15.79 8.93
CA GLY A 720 -49.80 -15.41 10.34
C GLY A 720 -48.38 -14.95 10.73
N ILE A 721 -48.12 -14.84 12.03
CA ILE A 721 -46.87 -14.31 12.58
C ILE A 721 -46.20 -15.24 13.59
N ILE A 722 -44.88 -15.11 13.71
CA ILE A 722 -44.08 -15.65 14.81
C ILE A 722 -43.65 -14.49 15.71
N LEU A 723 -43.78 -14.67 17.02
CA LEU A 723 -43.15 -13.81 18.02
C LEU A 723 -41.91 -14.52 18.59
N PHE A 724 -40.87 -13.75 18.92
CA PHE A 724 -39.67 -14.27 19.56
C PHE A 724 -39.08 -13.28 20.57
N GLU A 725 -38.39 -13.82 21.57
CA GLU A 725 -37.54 -13.05 22.49
C GLU A 725 -36.09 -13.05 21.99
N PHE A 726 -35.35 -11.99 22.30
CA PHE A 726 -33.91 -11.91 22.07
C PHE A 726 -33.18 -12.43 23.31
N LEU A 727 -32.20 -13.31 23.08
CA LEU A 727 -31.35 -13.91 24.12
C LEU A 727 -30.06 -13.11 24.27
#